data_AF-A0A519LWF8-F1
#
_entry.id   AF-A0A519LWF8-F1
#
_cell.length_a   1.000
_cell.length_b   1.000
_cell.length_c   1.000
_cell.angle_alpha   90.00
_cell.angle_beta   90.00
_cell.angle_gamma   90.00
#
_symmetry.space_group_name_H-M   'P 1'
#
loop_
_entity.id
_entity.type
_entity.pdbx_description
1 polymer ?
#
loop_
_entity_poly.entity_id
_entity_poly.type
_entity_poly.pdbx_seq_one_letter_code
_entity_poly.pdbx_strand_id
1 'polypeptide(L)'
;MALEVKHNRAYHIHENEQFRRVASSLKILFKQKEWTGILIGNPFNEKYSRFRADAILLYDYGFIIIDFKVYGGKLIFPNNKTDFEASQWYTESDYDNERTLVKAGNKFINPFKQLNSYREAFKEIIRSEIYLNNLLQENKTCILNIFSDSLIIENSVPKEIPFYKVTQESNLGTFLYDYSSDNKYSKTTADALLKIFNAEDWLEHIELPKVKSLLERTFEIEEKAEIAISEFLKTDASGILVLESMSALDRDNWAQYILSEALNFNIPQTEIWIHSARIGRKVSLRLGFELQSLYNSIYGGAPKTLERENNTKKDKMYEEQLREVIPMRPDGTIDQSAVIILHEAHLVSRSLHQSELLKFGTGRLLEDLLNFLNLEKTKRKLICIGDPYSLTYGKDIDSAINLNTIAELYDGKIYYHRHQTLNDNIDGKLELRDKLAKGIENKLFNDLEYTWKPNDLVEINKDTIPNYLTEWFNVPINSEPTNTVMVFSNRDAKKINQWIKTNCLKNGKELAKNDLLIVNNNINVIDKSGFGQPVKLYNGMFLLIEEIGESITKTIALRQATAPILLHFVKIKVKCLSLPNKLTTEVWLLNNYFNSEDKLSKEEQIAFRVFVNQLVTSNIKEQPFEESYEHIQLTQDKTYKQLFNEEKSLNEKYAKGEKVKTKLDQKQREIRQLQDSYLKRFKTRILSNLIQTNPLVNALHANYGWALTVHKCIGSTFTNVIMNSYQGENRGIRNSEYFRWLYSGITTTSGILRIANPQIINPLMGTYFEDTTVENNSLSKPKKTFLSFDNYTIEDRFKDKVPDTLKDNVKGSICELAKLFELNGYLLESVNQNGEYLTKINFSIPSTDNKHLIIAINNKGIKDNWTVSSIRIEKSEGENESNIN
;
A
#
# COMPACT_ATOMS: atom_id res chain seq x y z
N MET A 1 -28.30 21.83 25.50
CA MET A 1 -27.22 22.23 24.56
C MET A 1 -27.85 23.26 23.63
N ALA A 2 -27.26 24.45 23.51
CA ALA A 2 -27.91 25.59 22.83
C ALA A 2 -28.09 25.37 21.32
N LEU A 3 -27.01 25.31 20.54
CA LEU A 3 -27.07 25.03 19.11
C LEU A 3 -25.88 24.16 18.73
N GLU A 4 -26.15 22.97 18.20
CA GLU A 4 -25.12 22.13 17.59
C GLU A 4 -24.89 22.61 16.15
N VAL A 5 -23.64 22.84 15.76
CA VAL A 5 -23.31 23.30 14.41
C VAL A 5 -22.35 22.32 13.76
N LYS A 6 -22.74 21.84 12.59
CA LYS A 6 -21.92 20.99 11.71
C LYS A 6 -21.75 21.67 10.36
N HIS A 7 -20.64 21.43 9.69
CA HIS A 7 -20.37 22.10 8.42
C HIS A 7 -19.47 21.26 7.52
N ASN A 8 -19.95 20.95 6.31
CA ASN A 8 -19.07 20.54 5.22
C ASN A 8 -18.61 21.79 4.46
N ARG A 9 -17.33 21.86 4.11
CA ARG A 9 -16.80 23.02 3.39
C ARG A 9 -17.48 23.16 2.01
N ALA A 10 -18.07 24.33 1.74
CA ALA A 10 -18.62 24.66 0.43
C ALA A 10 -17.49 24.96 -0.59
N TYR A 11 -17.76 24.80 -1.88
CA TYR A 11 -16.78 25.06 -2.94
C TYR A 11 -16.45 26.55 -3.06
N HIS A 12 -17.44 27.43 -2.87
CA HIS A 12 -17.26 28.86 -2.97
C HIS A 12 -16.90 29.51 -1.63
N ILE A 13 -15.88 30.37 -1.64
CA ILE A 13 -15.35 31.03 -0.43
C ILE A 13 -16.44 31.87 0.26
N HIS A 14 -17.21 32.63 -0.51
CA HIS A 14 -18.23 33.54 0.01
C HIS A 14 -19.39 32.81 0.73
N GLU A 15 -19.76 31.60 0.29
CA GLU A 15 -20.75 30.76 0.97
C GLU A 15 -20.25 30.32 2.35
N ASN A 16 -18.97 29.90 2.45
CA ASN A 16 -18.35 29.52 3.72
C ASN A 16 -18.25 30.71 4.69
N GLU A 17 -17.91 31.90 4.18
CA GLU A 17 -17.83 33.12 4.99
C GLU A 17 -19.19 33.55 5.53
N GLN A 18 -20.22 33.52 4.69
CA GLN A 18 -21.59 33.83 5.08
C GLN A 18 -22.13 32.80 6.09
N PHE A 19 -21.92 31.50 5.85
CA PHE A 19 -22.27 30.46 6.81
C PHE A 19 -21.61 30.70 8.17
N ARG A 20 -20.32 31.05 8.21
CA ARG A 20 -19.59 31.34 9.46
C ARG A 20 -20.23 32.50 10.24
N ARG A 21 -20.57 33.61 9.58
CA ARG A 21 -21.23 34.77 10.23
C ARG A 21 -22.61 34.42 10.79
N VAL A 22 -23.39 33.67 10.01
CA VAL A 22 -24.73 33.21 10.41
C VAL A 22 -24.63 32.24 11.58
N ALA A 23 -23.75 31.24 11.52
CA ALA A 23 -23.55 30.26 12.58
C ALA A 23 -23.12 30.88 13.91
N SER A 24 -22.16 31.83 13.89
CA SER A 24 -21.75 32.57 15.11
C SER A 24 -22.92 33.37 15.70
N SER A 25 -23.66 34.08 14.85
CA SER A 25 -24.83 34.86 15.28
C SER A 25 -25.92 33.98 15.89
N LEU A 26 -26.20 32.83 15.27
CA LEU A 26 -27.20 31.87 15.75
C LEU A 26 -26.78 31.22 17.08
N LYS A 27 -25.50 30.88 17.28
CA LYS A 27 -25.03 30.37 18.59
C LYS A 27 -25.30 31.35 19.72
N ILE A 28 -25.05 32.64 19.49
CA ILE A 28 -25.32 33.70 20.48
C ILE A 28 -26.82 33.80 20.75
N LEU A 29 -27.64 33.85 19.69
CA LEU A 29 -29.10 33.95 19.80
C LEU A 29 -29.70 32.76 20.57
N PHE A 30 -29.34 31.53 20.20
CA PHE A 30 -29.86 30.32 20.83
C PHE A 30 -29.47 30.23 22.30
N LYS A 31 -28.25 30.68 22.65
CA LYS A 31 -27.82 30.78 24.04
C LYS A 31 -28.63 31.84 24.82
N GLN A 32 -28.90 33.01 24.22
CA GLN A 32 -29.67 34.07 24.86
C GLN A 32 -31.16 33.72 25.05
N LYS A 33 -31.73 32.96 24.11
CA LYS A 33 -33.14 32.56 24.12
C LYS A 33 -33.40 31.19 24.75
N GLU A 34 -32.34 30.51 25.20
CA GLU A 34 -32.38 29.14 25.74
C GLU A 34 -33.00 28.12 24.78
N TRP A 35 -32.81 28.33 23.47
CA TRP A 35 -33.31 27.41 22.45
C TRP A 35 -32.37 26.24 22.23
N THR A 36 -32.92 25.16 21.68
CA THR A 36 -32.18 23.99 21.21
C THR A 36 -32.33 23.78 19.71
N GLY A 37 -31.26 23.31 19.07
CA GLY A 37 -31.29 23.01 17.65
C GLY A 37 -29.99 22.46 17.09
N ILE A 38 -30.04 22.12 15.81
CA ILE A 38 -28.91 21.72 14.98
C ILE A 38 -28.90 22.50 13.66
N LEU A 39 -27.74 23.06 13.33
CA LEU A 39 -27.44 23.71 12.05
C LEU A 39 -26.43 22.84 11.30
N ILE A 40 -26.79 22.36 10.11
CA ILE A 40 -25.89 21.59 9.23
C ILE A 40 -25.64 22.42 7.97
N GLY A 41 -24.41 22.90 7.79
CA GLY A 41 -23.99 23.59 6.58
C GLY A 41 -23.48 22.64 5.51
N ASN A 42 -23.81 22.95 4.26
CA ASN A 42 -23.59 22.16 3.05
C ASN A 42 -23.93 20.66 3.24
N PRO A 43 -25.17 20.33 3.62
CA PRO A 43 -25.61 18.94 3.81
C PRO A 43 -25.46 18.14 2.51
N PHE A 44 -24.67 17.07 2.55
CA PHE A 44 -24.41 16.22 1.39
C PHE A 44 -24.59 14.74 1.72
N ASN A 45 -25.25 14.03 0.81
CA ASN A 45 -25.31 12.57 0.78
C ASN A 45 -25.27 12.09 -0.68
N GLU A 46 -24.46 11.08 -0.98
CA GLU A 46 -24.31 10.54 -2.33
C GLU A 46 -25.60 9.88 -2.86
N LYS A 47 -26.35 9.19 -1.99
CA LYS A 47 -27.67 8.60 -2.28
C LYS A 47 -28.69 9.68 -2.67
N TYR A 48 -28.58 10.87 -2.09
CA TYR A 48 -29.49 12.00 -2.29
C TYR A 48 -28.82 13.19 -3.00
N SER A 49 -28.15 12.90 -4.12
CA SER A 49 -27.33 13.87 -4.85
C SER A 49 -28.07 15.10 -5.39
N ARG A 50 -29.41 15.07 -5.44
CA ARG A 50 -30.25 16.21 -5.84
C ARG A 50 -30.41 17.27 -4.75
N PHE A 51 -30.17 16.93 -3.49
CA PHE A 51 -30.25 17.86 -2.37
C PHE A 51 -28.91 18.57 -2.19
N ARG A 52 -28.90 19.88 -2.41
CA ARG A 52 -27.69 20.74 -2.45
C ARG A 52 -27.97 22.12 -1.86
N ALA A 53 -28.65 22.15 -0.72
CA ALA A 53 -28.87 23.38 0.03
C ALA A 53 -27.58 23.86 0.69
N ASP A 54 -27.46 25.16 0.93
CA ASP A 54 -26.27 25.72 1.59
C ASP A 54 -26.28 25.44 3.09
N ALA A 55 -27.45 25.36 3.72
CA ALA A 55 -27.59 24.86 5.08
C ALA A 55 -29.00 24.32 5.37
N ILE A 56 -29.13 23.55 6.45
CA ILE A 56 -30.41 23.21 7.08
C ILE A 56 -30.36 23.53 8.57
N LEU A 57 -31.46 24.07 9.11
CA LEU A 57 -31.63 24.38 10.53
C LEU A 57 -32.86 23.66 11.06
N LEU A 58 -32.67 22.81 12.07
CA LEU A 58 -33.75 22.22 12.87
C LEU A 58 -33.65 22.77 14.30
N TYR A 59 -34.68 23.46 14.78
CA TYR A 59 -34.72 24.00 16.13
C TYR A 59 -36.10 23.86 16.77
N ASP A 60 -36.23 24.27 18.03
CA ASP A 60 -37.44 24.10 18.86
C ASP A 60 -38.75 24.51 18.17
N TYR A 61 -38.68 25.48 17.25
CA TYR A 61 -39.87 26.04 16.60
C TYR A 61 -39.99 25.69 15.11
N GLY A 62 -39.03 24.97 14.50
CA GLY A 62 -39.23 24.53 13.13
C GLY A 62 -38.00 23.97 12.40
N PHE A 63 -38.24 23.59 11.14
CA PHE A 63 -37.23 23.09 10.21
C PHE A 63 -37.16 23.97 8.96
N ILE A 64 -35.96 24.43 8.62
CA ILE A 64 -35.71 25.42 7.57
C ILE A 64 -34.56 24.92 6.68
N ILE A 65 -34.77 24.95 5.37
CA ILE A 65 -33.70 24.78 4.36
C ILE A 65 -33.26 26.17 3.91
N ILE A 66 -31.95 26.40 3.88
CA ILE A 66 -31.33 27.70 3.71
C ILE A 66 -30.48 27.73 2.44
N ASP A 67 -30.55 28.84 1.71
CA ASP A 67 -29.70 29.18 0.58
C ASP A 67 -29.19 30.62 0.80
N PHE A 68 -27.89 30.82 0.57
CA PHE A 68 -27.17 32.05 0.87
C PHE A 68 -27.01 32.91 -0.38
N LYS A 69 -27.18 34.22 -0.21
CA LYS A 69 -27.17 35.20 -1.30
C LYS A 69 -26.28 36.38 -0.94
N VAL A 70 -25.23 36.58 -1.73
CA VAL A 70 -24.29 37.69 -1.59
C VAL A 70 -24.73 38.86 -2.47
N TYR A 71 -25.88 39.44 -2.14
CA TYR A 71 -26.47 40.58 -2.85
C TYR A 71 -27.10 41.54 -1.83
N GLY A 72 -27.20 42.82 -2.21
CA GLY A 72 -27.86 43.87 -1.44
C GLY A 72 -28.60 44.86 -2.33
N GLY A 73 -29.22 45.86 -1.72
CA GLY A 73 -30.00 46.89 -2.39
C GLY A 73 -31.49 46.54 -2.49
N LYS A 74 -32.14 47.05 -3.53
CA LYS A 74 -33.58 46.98 -3.71
C LYS A 74 -33.99 45.78 -4.55
N LEU A 75 -34.70 44.83 -3.95
CA LEU A 75 -35.22 43.61 -4.61
C LEU A 75 -36.71 43.76 -4.91
N ILE A 76 -37.06 43.84 -6.19
CA ILE A 76 -38.45 44.03 -6.64
C ILE A 76 -39.04 42.68 -7.06
N PHE A 77 -40.04 42.19 -6.32
CA PHE A 77 -40.74 40.97 -6.71
C PHE A 77 -41.84 41.22 -7.74
N PRO A 78 -42.08 40.27 -8.67
CA PRO A 78 -43.26 40.31 -9.55
C PRO A 78 -44.57 40.22 -8.77
N ASN A 79 -45.61 40.90 -9.27
CA ASN A 79 -46.91 41.02 -8.59
C ASN A 79 -47.78 39.75 -8.62
N ASN A 80 -47.50 38.81 -9.53
CA ASN A 80 -48.26 37.57 -9.66
C ASN A 80 -47.35 36.35 -9.50
N LYS A 81 -47.95 35.22 -9.09
CA LYS A 81 -47.24 33.97 -8.84
C LYS A 81 -46.52 33.44 -10.08
N THR A 82 -47.16 33.48 -11.24
CA THR A 82 -46.62 32.92 -12.49
C THR A 82 -45.30 33.60 -12.86
N ASP A 83 -45.27 34.93 -12.79
CA ASP A 83 -44.09 35.72 -13.08
C ASP A 83 -43.04 35.59 -11.97
N PHE A 84 -43.46 35.53 -10.70
CA PHE A 84 -42.55 35.26 -9.58
C PHE A 84 -41.78 33.95 -9.77
N GLU A 85 -42.45 32.92 -10.30
CA GLU A 85 -41.89 31.61 -10.57
C GLU A 85 -41.06 31.54 -11.86
N ALA A 86 -41.41 32.31 -12.88
CA ALA A 86 -40.86 32.18 -14.24
C ALA A 86 -39.87 33.29 -14.63
N SER A 87 -39.78 34.40 -13.88
CA SER A 87 -38.89 35.51 -14.20
C SER A 87 -37.56 35.46 -13.45
N GLN A 88 -36.54 36.06 -14.05
CA GLN A 88 -35.26 36.34 -13.41
C GLN A 88 -35.41 37.47 -12.38
N TRP A 89 -34.71 37.35 -11.26
CA TRP A 89 -34.76 38.33 -10.18
C TRP A 89 -33.54 39.24 -10.22
N TYR A 90 -33.74 40.50 -9.87
CA TYR A 90 -32.68 41.50 -9.90
C TYR A 90 -32.70 42.36 -8.64
N THR A 91 -31.53 42.76 -8.19
CA THR A 91 -31.35 43.82 -7.21
C THR A 91 -30.93 45.11 -7.92
N GLU A 92 -31.45 46.23 -7.46
CA GLU A 92 -31.03 47.57 -7.89
C GLU A 92 -30.17 48.19 -6.78
N SER A 93 -29.01 48.72 -7.15
CA SER A 93 -28.12 49.42 -6.22
C SER A 93 -28.69 50.79 -5.83
N ASP A 94 -28.63 51.11 -4.54
CA ASP A 94 -29.16 52.37 -3.99
C ASP A 94 -28.37 53.63 -4.45
N TYR A 95 -27.17 53.44 -5.03
CA TYR A 95 -26.27 54.54 -5.39
C TYR A 95 -26.34 54.95 -6.87
N ASP A 96 -26.50 53.98 -7.78
CA ASP A 96 -26.40 54.16 -9.23
C ASP A 96 -27.57 53.53 -10.02
N ASN A 97 -28.53 52.91 -9.33
CA ASN A 97 -29.63 52.12 -9.93
C ASN A 97 -29.13 51.02 -10.88
N GLU A 98 -27.90 50.54 -10.72
CA GLU A 98 -27.40 49.44 -11.55
C GLU A 98 -28.14 48.14 -11.20
N ARG A 99 -28.65 47.46 -12.25
CA ARG A 99 -29.48 46.27 -12.12
C ARG A 99 -28.62 45.01 -12.15
N THR A 100 -28.44 44.37 -10.99
CA THR A 100 -27.67 43.13 -10.84
C THR A 100 -28.59 41.91 -10.82
N LEU A 101 -28.29 40.91 -11.65
CA LEU A 101 -29.03 39.63 -11.66
C LEU A 101 -28.71 38.79 -10.41
N VAL A 102 -29.73 38.40 -9.64
CA VAL A 102 -29.59 37.50 -8.49
C VAL A 102 -29.50 36.07 -8.99
N LYS A 103 -28.29 35.49 -8.98
CA LYS A 103 -28.04 34.14 -9.53
C LYS A 103 -28.62 33.03 -8.64
N ALA A 104 -29.09 31.97 -9.29
CA ALA A 104 -29.67 30.77 -8.68
C ALA A 104 -28.97 29.49 -9.16
N GLY A 105 -27.63 29.47 -9.01
CA GLY A 105 -26.77 28.50 -9.68
C GLY A 105 -26.87 28.58 -11.21
N ASN A 106 -26.22 27.64 -11.92
CA ASN A 106 -26.27 27.58 -13.39
C ASN A 106 -27.52 26.87 -13.93
N LYS A 107 -28.43 26.41 -13.05
CA LYS A 107 -29.51 25.47 -13.40
C LYS A 107 -30.92 26.03 -13.22
N PHE A 108 -31.10 27.11 -12.46
CA PHE A 108 -32.43 27.64 -12.13
C PHE A 108 -32.56 29.10 -12.52
N ILE A 109 -33.79 29.49 -12.87
CA ILE A 109 -34.09 30.84 -13.36
C ILE A 109 -34.07 31.91 -12.26
N ASN A 110 -34.40 31.53 -11.02
CA ASN A 110 -34.39 32.41 -9.86
C ASN A 110 -34.20 31.64 -8.54
N PRO A 111 -33.84 32.33 -7.44
CA PRO A 111 -33.55 31.71 -6.15
C PRO A 111 -34.71 30.90 -5.56
N PHE A 112 -35.97 31.30 -5.80
CA PHE A 112 -37.13 30.54 -5.34
C PHE A 112 -37.17 29.15 -5.99
N LYS A 113 -36.99 29.06 -7.31
CA LYS A 113 -37.03 27.77 -8.03
C LYS A 113 -35.93 26.82 -7.58
N GLN A 114 -34.74 27.34 -7.28
CA GLN A 114 -33.63 26.57 -6.72
C GLN A 114 -34.00 25.95 -5.37
N LEU A 115 -34.40 26.77 -4.41
CA LEU A 115 -34.79 26.30 -3.08
C LEU A 115 -36.03 25.39 -3.11
N ASN A 116 -37.00 25.67 -3.98
CA ASN A 116 -38.16 24.80 -4.14
C ASN A 116 -37.78 23.42 -4.71
N SER A 117 -36.80 23.35 -5.62
CA SER A 117 -36.25 22.07 -6.07
C SER A 117 -35.60 21.28 -4.93
N TYR A 118 -34.86 21.96 -4.04
CA TYR A 118 -34.27 21.32 -2.87
C TYR A 118 -35.32 20.88 -1.85
N ARG A 119 -36.39 21.66 -1.69
CA ARG A 119 -37.55 21.28 -0.87
C ARG A 119 -38.18 19.99 -1.36
N GLU A 120 -38.44 19.84 -2.65
CA GLU A 120 -39.02 18.62 -3.21
C GLU A 120 -38.06 17.43 -3.07
N ALA A 121 -36.76 17.62 -3.32
CA ALA A 121 -35.75 16.58 -3.05
C ALA A 121 -35.74 16.17 -1.57
N PHE A 122 -35.90 17.10 -0.64
CA PHE A 122 -35.96 16.80 0.79
C PHE A 122 -37.20 16.00 1.18
N LYS A 123 -38.35 16.25 0.54
CA LYS A 123 -39.55 15.41 0.75
C LYS A 123 -39.31 13.97 0.33
N GLU A 124 -38.58 13.74 -0.76
CA GLU A 124 -38.17 12.39 -1.16
C GLU A 124 -37.30 11.73 -0.08
N ILE A 125 -36.40 12.48 0.56
CA ILE A 125 -35.56 11.98 1.67
C ILE A 125 -36.43 11.58 2.86
N ILE A 126 -37.38 12.43 3.28
CA ILE A 126 -38.30 12.10 4.38
C ILE A 126 -39.06 10.80 4.11
N ARG A 127 -39.55 10.60 2.87
CA ARG A 127 -40.31 9.41 2.48
C ARG A 127 -39.46 8.14 2.40
N SER A 128 -38.19 8.26 2.02
CA SER A 128 -37.28 7.13 1.77
C SER A 128 -36.51 6.68 3.00
N GLU A 129 -36.30 7.57 3.97
CA GLU A 129 -35.63 7.24 5.23
C GLU A 129 -36.65 6.93 6.33
N ILE A 130 -36.70 5.66 6.74
CA ILE A 130 -37.64 5.13 7.75
C ILE A 130 -37.61 5.95 9.05
N TYR A 131 -36.44 6.48 9.40
CA TYR A 131 -36.23 7.28 10.61
C TYR A 131 -36.81 8.70 10.55
N LEU A 132 -37.05 9.27 9.36
CA LEU A 132 -37.60 10.61 9.19
C LEU A 132 -39.10 10.63 8.86
N ASN A 133 -39.59 9.60 8.18
CA ASN A 133 -40.95 9.52 7.64
C ASN A 133 -42.06 9.77 8.69
N ASN A 134 -41.84 9.36 9.94
CA ASN A 134 -42.80 9.53 11.04
C ASN A 134 -42.45 10.70 11.99
N LEU A 135 -41.32 11.38 11.78
CA LEU A 135 -40.83 12.43 12.68
C LEU A 135 -40.95 13.83 12.08
N LEU A 136 -40.90 13.97 10.75
CA LEU A 136 -41.03 15.24 10.05
C LEU A 136 -42.21 15.22 9.07
N GLN A 137 -42.99 16.30 9.06
CA GLN A 137 -44.05 16.53 8.10
C GLN A 137 -43.50 17.18 6.83
N GLU A 138 -43.59 16.47 5.71
CA GLU A 138 -43.07 16.89 4.40
C GLU A 138 -43.57 18.27 3.92
N ASN A 139 -44.82 18.61 4.24
CA ASN A 139 -45.46 19.84 3.76
C ASN A 139 -45.16 21.06 4.64
N LYS A 140 -44.57 20.86 5.82
CA LYS A 140 -44.27 21.91 6.81
C LYS A 140 -42.82 22.40 6.77
N THR A 141 -42.04 21.97 5.77
CA THR A 141 -40.68 22.43 5.52
C THR A 141 -40.66 23.84 4.92
N CYS A 142 -40.02 24.78 5.63
CA CYS A 142 -39.76 26.13 5.17
C CYS A 142 -38.47 26.18 4.35
N ILE A 143 -38.46 27.06 3.35
CA ILE A 143 -37.28 27.38 2.55
C ILE A 143 -37.00 28.88 2.65
N LEU A 144 -35.75 29.23 2.94
CA LEU A 144 -35.33 30.58 3.30
C LEU A 144 -34.10 31.01 2.50
N ASN A 145 -34.22 32.12 1.77
CA ASN A 145 -33.05 32.83 1.23
C ASN A 145 -32.55 33.86 2.26
N ILE A 146 -31.25 33.84 2.53
CA ILE A 146 -30.59 34.80 3.44
C ILE A 146 -29.63 35.67 2.64
N PHE A 147 -29.88 36.98 2.61
CA PHE A 147 -29.05 37.97 1.95
C PHE A 147 -27.98 38.54 2.90
N SER A 148 -26.75 38.70 2.42
CA SER A 148 -25.63 39.19 3.23
C SER A 148 -25.70 40.68 3.55
N ASP A 149 -26.17 41.47 2.60
CA ASP A 149 -26.18 42.94 2.68
C ASP A 149 -27.59 43.47 2.93
N SER A 150 -27.70 44.79 3.16
CA SER A 150 -28.99 45.42 3.42
C SER A 150 -29.94 45.25 2.24
N LEU A 151 -31.16 44.76 2.53
CA LEU A 151 -32.15 44.41 1.53
C LEU A 151 -33.45 45.19 1.75
N ILE A 152 -33.88 45.94 0.75
CA ILE A 152 -35.21 46.57 0.70
C ILE A 152 -36.07 45.77 -0.27
N ILE A 153 -37.09 45.08 0.24
CA ILE A 153 -38.00 44.28 -0.58
C ILE A 153 -39.19 45.13 -1.00
N GLU A 154 -39.40 45.28 -2.31
CA GLU A 154 -40.62 45.82 -2.89
C GLU A 154 -41.54 44.70 -3.38
N ASN A 155 -42.83 44.87 -3.12
CA ASN A 155 -43.86 43.84 -3.21
C ASN A 155 -43.64 42.68 -2.22
N SER A 156 -44.59 41.75 -2.16
CA SER A 156 -44.56 40.65 -1.20
C SER A 156 -44.49 39.31 -1.91
N VAL A 157 -43.92 38.30 -1.23
CA VAL A 157 -43.99 36.92 -1.70
C VAL A 157 -45.48 36.54 -1.87
N PRO A 158 -45.87 35.93 -3.01
CA PRO A 158 -47.26 35.52 -3.25
C PRO A 158 -47.84 34.69 -2.10
N LYS A 159 -49.09 34.99 -1.70
CA LYS A 159 -49.75 34.37 -0.54
C LYS A 159 -49.92 32.85 -0.68
N GLU A 160 -49.91 32.36 -1.92
CA GLU A 160 -50.00 30.95 -2.29
C GLU A 160 -48.71 30.16 -2.02
N ILE A 161 -47.61 30.83 -1.67
CA ILE A 161 -46.30 30.21 -1.37
C ILE A 161 -45.85 30.58 0.06
N PRO A 162 -46.64 30.25 1.10
CA PRO A 162 -46.35 30.69 2.47
C PRO A 162 -45.08 30.04 3.07
N PHE A 163 -44.61 28.94 2.47
CA PHE A 163 -43.43 28.18 2.90
C PHE A 163 -42.11 28.77 2.40
N TYR A 164 -42.14 29.78 1.51
CA TYR A 164 -40.95 30.48 1.03
C TYR A 164 -40.80 31.82 1.73
N LYS A 165 -39.59 32.10 2.21
CA LYS A 165 -39.25 33.32 2.96
C LYS A 165 -37.93 33.89 2.47
N VAL A 166 -37.78 35.20 2.65
CA VAL A 166 -36.56 35.96 2.34
C VAL A 166 -36.26 36.85 3.52
N THR A 167 -35.01 36.87 3.96
CA THR A 167 -34.53 37.76 5.01
C THR A 167 -33.09 38.19 4.74
N GLN A 168 -32.62 39.17 5.50
CA GLN A 168 -31.22 39.59 5.56
C GLN A 168 -30.58 39.09 6.86
N GLU A 169 -29.25 38.93 6.88
CA GLU A 169 -28.50 38.43 8.06
C GLU A 169 -28.89 39.16 9.35
N SER A 170 -29.03 40.49 9.31
CA SER A 170 -29.37 41.32 10.48
C SER A 170 -30.77 41.06 11.06
N ASN A 171 -31.71 40.59 10.24
CA ASN A 171 -33.11 40.35 10.64
C ASN A 171 -33.40 38.86 10.89
N LEU A 172 -32.40 37.98 10.73
CA LEU A 172 -32.58 36.54 10.90
C LEU A 172 -33.08 36.16 12.30
N GLY A 173 -32.59 36.82 13.35
CA GLY A 173 -33.01 36.53 14.72
C GLY A 173 -34.50 36.83 14.97
N THR A 174 -35.00 37.96 14.45
CA THR A 174 -36.43 38.31 14.52
C THR A 174 -37.27 37.33 13.73
N PHE A 175 -36.84 36.97 12.52
CA PHE A 175 -37.53 35.96 11.71
C PHE A 175 -37.66 34.62 12.44
N LEU A 176 -36.59 34.12 13.06
CA LEU A 176 -36.62 32.86 13.79
C LEU A 176 -37.48 32.91 15.06
N TYR A 177 -37.62 34.09 15.67
CA TYR A 177 -38.52 34.31 16.80
C TYR A 177 -39.98 34.23 16.39
N ASP A 178 -40.34 34.78 15.23
CA ASP A 178 -41.70 34.79 14.72
C ASP A 178 -42.10 33.47 14.02
N TYR A 179 -41.12 32.74 13.48
CA TYR A 179 -41.35 31.52 12.72
C TYR A 179 -41.74 30.35 13.65
N SER A 180 -42.80 29.63 13.28
CA SER A 180 -43.25 28.43 13.97
C SER A 180 -43.78 27.38 12.99
N SER A 181 -43.45 26.12 13.24
CA SER A 181 -43.81 24.95 12.45
C SER A 181 -43.94 23.71 13.33
N ASP A 182 -44.66 22.71 12.82
CA ASP A 182 -44.84 21.41 13.48
C ASP A 182 -43.55 20.57 13.47
N ASN A 183 -42.63 20.86 12.54
CA ASN A 183 -41.32 20.18 12.42
C ASN A 183 -40.33 20.69 13.47
N LYS A 184 -40.60 20.38 14.75
CA LYS A 184 -39.81 20.85 15.90
C LYS A 184 -38.61 19.96 16.16
N TYR A 185 -37.59 20.55 16.80
CA TYR A 185 -36.42 19.81 17.23
C TYR A 185 -36.79 18.70 18.22
N SER A 186 -36.22 17.53 17.96
CA SER A 186 -36.12 16.43 18.92
C SER A 186 -34.78 15.74 18.69
N LYS A 187 -34.19 15.19 19.75
CA LYS A 187 -32.89 14.53 19.68
C LYS A 187 -32.87 13.40 18.64
N THR A 188 -33.94 12.63 18.57
CA THR A 188 -34.12 11.55 17.57
C THR A 188 -34.10 12.06 16.13
N THR A 189 -34.74 13.19 15.86
CA THR A 189 -34.78 13.79 14.51
C THR A 189 -33.43 14.41 14.14
N ALA A 190 -32.76 15.05 15.09
CA ALA A 190 -31.41 15.58 14.90
C ALA A 190 -30.39 14.47 14.60
N ASP A 191 -30.41 13.38 15.37
CA ASP A 191 -29.55 12.22 15.16
C ASP A 191 -29.81 11.56 13.79
N ALA A 192 -31.08 11.49 13.37
CA ALA A 192 -31.45 10.98 12.05
C ALA A 192 -30.90 11.87 10.91
N LEU A 193 -31.04 13.19 11.03
CA LEU A 193 -30.49 14.13 10.05
C LEU A 193 -28.96 14.08 9.99
N LEU A 194 -28.28 13.91 11.13
CA LEU A 194 -26.81 13.77 11.17
C LEU A 194 -26.32 12.48 10.53
N LYS A 195 -27.06 11.38 10.69
CA LYS A 195 -26.76 10.11 10.00
C LYS A 195 -26.91 10.24 8.49
N ILE A 196 -27.90 11.00 8.03
CA ILE A 196 -28.16 11.19 6.60
C ILE A 196 -27.17 12.19 6.01
N PHE A 197 -26.96 13.33 6.65
CA PHE A 197 -26.07 14.39 6.21
C PHE A 197 -24.86 14.44 7.14
N ASN A 198 -23.92 13.53 6.91
CA ASN A 198 -22.68 13.49 7.67
C ASN A 198 -21.93 14.81 7.42
N ALA A 199 -21.71 15.58 8.48
CA ALA A 199 -21.01 16.85 8.44
C ALA A 199 -20.08 16.96 9.65
N GLU A 200 -18.90 17.53 9.43
CA GLU A 200 -17.88 17.68 10.47
C GLU A 200 -18.31 18.70 11.54
N ASP A 201 -17.73 18.58 12.74
CA ASP A 201 -17.91 19.58 13.79
C ASP A 201 -17.46 20.95 13.32
N TRP A 202 -18.33 21.96 13.43
CA TRP A 202 -17.98 23.31 13.06
C TRP A 202 -17.06 23.95 14.10
N LEU A 203 -15.81 24.18 13.69
CA LEU A 203 -14.81 24.86 14.50
C LEU A 203 -14.96 26.38 14.36
N GLU A 204 -15.51 27.01 15.40
CA GLU A 204 -15.74 28.46 15.47
C GLU A 204 -14.43 29.26 15.53
N HIS A 205 -13.39 28.67 16.12
CA HIS A 205 -12.00 29.13 16.08
C HIS A 205 -11.11 27.95 15.75
N ILE A 206 -10.29 28.08 14.70
CA ILE A 206 -9.17 27.17 14.48
C ILE A 206 -8.03 27.72 15.33
N GLU A 207 -7.98 27.33 16.61
CA GLU A 207 -6.74 27.45 17.37
C GLU A 207 -5.76 26.49 16.74
N LEU A 208 -4.82 27.02 15.97
CA LEU A 208 -3.69 26.26 15.53
C LEU A 208 -2.92 25.86 16.81
N PRO A 209 -2.83 24.58 17.19
CA PRO A 209 -1.73 24.17 18.05
C PRO A 209 -0.46 24.72 17.40
N LYS A 210 0.59 25.05 18.16
CA LYS A 210 1.91 25.28 17.56
C LYS A 210 2.26 24.05 16.74
N VAL A 211 1.89 24.10 15.47
CA VAL A 211 2.44 23.31 14.40
C VAL A 211 3.92 23.58 14.61
N LYS A 212 4.71 22.53 14.87
CA LYS A 212 6.09 22.59 14.40
C LYS A 212 5.91 22.98 12.96
N SER A 213 6.14 24.26 12.64
CA SER A 213 6.15 24.74 11.28
C SER A 213 6.87 23.65 10.53
N LEU A 214 6.19 23.05 9.55
CA LEU A 214 6.93 22.53 8.41
C LEU A 214 7.84 23.71 8.11
N LEU A 215 9.13 23.53 8.43
CA LEU A 215 10.14 24.48 8.04
C LEU A 215 9.77 24.78 6.59
N GLU A 216 9.58 26.05 6.25
CA GLU A 216 9.83 26.46 4.87
C GLU A 216 11.26 26.00 4.63
N ARG A 217 11.39 24.75 4.18
CA ARG A 217 12.65 24.10 3.97
C ARG A 217 13.06 24.76 2.69
N THR A 218 13.92 25.76 2.78
CA THR A 218 14.65 26.26 1.63
C THR A 218 15.40 25.04 1.09
N PHE A 219 14.88 24.47 0.01
CA PHE A 219 15.50 23.35 -0.67
C PHE A 219 16.45 23.94 -1.71
N GLU A 220 17.71 23.55 -1.60
CA GLU A 220 18.71 23.84 -2.62
C GLU A 220 18.81 22.63 -3.54
N ILE A 221 18.88 22.91 -4.84
CA ILE A 221 19.12 21.92 -5.88
C ILE A 221 20.41 22.29 -6.62
N GLU A 222 21.09 21.27 -7.14
CA GLU A 222 22.25 21.50 -8.01
C GLU A 222 21.81 22.19 -9.31
N GLU A 223 22.58 23.18 -9.77
CA GLU A 223 22.35 23.92 -11.02
C GLU A 223 22.14 23.00 -12.24
N LYS A 224 22.88 21.89 -12.35
CA LYS A 224 22.71 20.94 -13.47
C LYS A 224 21.38 20.18 -13.41
N ALA A 225 20.93 19.82 -12.20
CA ALA A 225 19.64 19.19 -12.00
C ALA A 225 18.51 20.18 -12.30
N GLU A 226 18.68 21.43 -11.87
CA GLU A 226 17.79 22.55 -12.20
C GLU A 226 17.60 22.69 -13.71
N ILE A 227 18.69 22.86 -14.45
CA ILE A 227 18.68 22.99 -15.91
C ILE A 227 17.96 21.79 -16.56
N ALA A 228 18.30 20.56 -16.16
CA ALA A 228 17.69 19.36 -16.72
C ALA A 228 16.17 19.29 -16.47
N ILE A 229 15.73 19.69 -15.28
CA ILE A 229 14.30 19.73 -14.91
C ILE A 229 13.59 20.84 -15.69
N SER A 230 14.11 22.06 -15.69
CA SER A 230 13.49 23.20 -16.37
C SER A 230 13.42 23.01 -17.88
N GLU A 231 14.47 22.49 -18.51
CA GLU A 231 14.46 22.14 -19.94
C GLU A 231 13.39 21.10 -20.26
N PHE A 232 13.25 20.07 -19.41
CA PHE A 232 12.24 19.03 -19.59
C PHE A 232 10.82 19.58 -19.44
N LEU A 233 10.55 20.34 -18.37
CA LEU A 233 9.23 20.90 -18.08
C LEU A 233 8.77 21.89 -19.17
N LYS A 234 9.70 22.68 -19.73
CA LYS A 234 9.44 23.67 -20.79
C LYS A 234 8.94 23.06 -22.11
N THR A 235 9.26 21.79 -22.40
CA THR A 235 8.83 21.16 -23.66
C THR A 235 7.34 20.83 -23.65
N ASP A 236 6.61 21.08 -24.73
CA ASP A 236 5.18 20.69 -24.81
C ASP A 236 4.96 19.21 -25.20
N ALA A 237 6.04 18.50 -25.52
CA ALA A 237 6.00 17.09 -25.91
C ALA A 237 5.94 16.17 -24.69
N SER A 238 5.39 14.98 -24.88
CA SER A 238 5.57 13.90 -23.91
C SER A 238 7.04 13.47 -23.83
N GLY A 239 7.41 12.90 -22.71
CA GLY A 239 8.78 12.44 -22.48
C GLY A 239 8.95 11.82 -21.12
N ILE A 240 10.14 11.24 -20.92
CA ILE A 240 10.56 10.66 -19.64
C ILE A 240 11.86 11.34 -19.22
N LEU A 241 11.92 11.83 -17.98
CA LEU A 241 13.15 12.31 -17.35
C LEU A 241 13.55 11.34 -16.23
N VAL A 242 14.78 10.86 -16.25
CA VAL A 242 15.34 10.00 -15.20
C VAL A 242 16.35 10.81 -14.39
N LEU A 243 16.10 10.93 -13.08
CA LEU A 243 16.93 11.60 -12.09
C LEU A 243 17.46 10.58 -11.08
N GLU A 244 18.78 10.51 -10.95
CA GLU A 244 19.43 9.54 -10.06
C GLU A 244 20.34 10.23 -9.03
N SER A 245 20.15 9.92 -7.75
CA SER A 245 21.07 10.32 -6.68
C SER A 245 21.10 9.28 -5.57
N MET A 246 22.27 9.04 -4.97
CA MET A 246 22.38 8.25 -3.74
C MET A 246 21.83 8.98 -2.51
N SER A 247 21.80 10.32 -2.55
CA SER A 247 21.32 11.16 -1.45
C SER A 247 19.79 11.19 -1.44
N ALA A 248 19.19 10.70 -0.36
CA ALA A 248 17.75 10.83 -0.16
C ALA A 248 17.31 12.30 -0.09
N LEU A 249 18.18 13.20 0.39
CA LEU A 249 17.90 14.63 0.46
C LEU A 249 17.79 15.26 -0.94
N ASP A 250 18.69 14.91 -1.86
CA ASP A 250 18.66 15.45 -3.22
C ASP A 250 17.38 14.99 -3.94
N ARG A 251 17.07 13.69 -3.82
CA ARG A 251 15.84 13.11 -4.41
C ARG A 251 14.58 13.81 -3.88
N ASP A 252 14.55 14.06 -2.58
CA ASP A 252 13.45 14.78 -1.94
C ASP A 252 13.37 16.24 -2.41
N ASN A 253 14.50 16.94 -2.48
CA ASN A 253 14.59 18.34 -2.93
C ASN A 253 14.18 18.47 -4.40
N TRP A 254 14.59 17.54 -5.27
CA TRP A 254 14.16 17.53 -6.68
C TRP A 254 12.65 17.37 -6.81
N ALA A 255 12.03 16.47 -6.03
CA ALA A 255 10.59 16.30 -6.04
C ALA A 255 9.84 17.57 -5.60
N GLN A 256 10.35 18.27 -4.58
CA GLN A 256 9.81 19.56 -4.13
C GLN A 256 9.99 20.67 -5.18
N TYR A 257 11.16 20.77 -5.79
CA TYR A 257 11.44 21.76 -6.84
C TYR A 257 10.55 21.56 -8.07
N ILE A 258 10.34 20.32 -8.52
CA ILE A 258 9.45 20.05 -9.65
C ILE A 258 8.02 20.48 -9.32
N LEU A 259 7.53 20.25 -8.09
CA LEU A 259 6.20 20.71 -7.68
C LEU A 259 6.07 22.23 -7.71
N SER A 260 7.09 22.97 -7.27
CA SER A 260 7.07 24.44 -7.33
C SER A 260 7.16 24.95 -8.76
N GLU A 261 8.04 24.39 -9.58
CA GLU A 261 8.24 24.83 -10.96
C GLU A 261 7.08 24.46 -11.88
N ALA A 262 6.39 23.34 -11.63
CA ALA A 262 5.25 22.96 -12.45
C ALA A 262 4.17 24.06 -12.51
N LEU A 263 4.00 24.82 -11.43
CA LEU A 263 3.12 25.99 -11.39
C LEU A 263 3.62 27.12 -12.31
N ASN A 264 4.93 27.38 -12.32
CA ASN A 264 5.56 28.41 -13.17
C ASN A 264 5.45 28.07 -14.66
N PHE A 265 5.44 26.78 -15.01
CA PHE A 265 5.27 26.30 -16.39
C PHE A 265 3.80 26.06 -16.81
N ASN A 266 2.81 26.51 -16.01
CA ASN A 266 1.38 26.34 -16.29
C ASN A 266 0.95 24.87 -16.51
N ILE A 267 1.55 23.93 -15.78
CA ILE A 267 1.19 22.51 -15.89
C ILE A 267 -0.17 22.29 -15.19
N PRO A 268 -1.18 21.74 -15.88
CA PRO A 268 -2.55 21.67 -15.37
C PRO A 268 -2.71 20.70 -14.19
N GLN A 269 -1.86 19.67 -14.11
CA GLN A 269 -1.90 18.66 -13.05
C GLN A 269 -0.49 18.09 -12.82
N THR A 270 -0.04 18.09 -11.58
CA THR A 270 1.21 17.43 -11.17
C THR A 270 0.92 16.50 -10.00
N GLU A 271 1.34 15.24 -10.11
CA GLU A 271 1.15 14.25 -9.05
C GLU A 271 2.47 13.55 -8.72
N ILE A 272 2.65 13.17 -7.45
CA ILE A 272 3.78 12.34 -7.03
C ILE A 272 3.29 10.97 -6.63
N TRP A 273 3.77 9.96 -7.36
CA TRP A 273 3.49 8.56 -7.14
C TRP A 273 4.71 7.85 -6.56
N ILE A 274 4.48 6.83 -5.76
CA ILE A 274 5.52 5.98 -5.16
C ILE A 274 5.10 4.53 -5.22
N HIS A 275 6.08 3.61 -5.24
CA HIS A 275 5.83 2.17 -5.45
C HIS A 275 4.65 1.61 -4.65
N SER A 276 4.55 1.85 -3.34
CA SER A 276 3.41 1.37 -2.54
C SER A 276 3.11 2.26 -1.33
N ALA A 277 1.88 2.19 -0.81
CA ALA A 277 1.46 2.94 0.38
C ALA A 277 2.35 2.72 1.61
N ARG A 278 2.94 1.52 1.75
CA ARG A 278 3.89 1.19 2.83
C ARG A 278 5.11 2.12 2.82
N ILE A 279 5.70 2.29 1.64
CA ILE A 279 6.90 3.11 1.43
C ILE A 279 6.49 4.58 1.40
N GLY A 280 5.38 4.88 0.71
CA GLY A 280 4.77 6.20 0.65
C GLY A 280 4.60 6.83 2.02
N ARG A 281 3.97 6.15 3.00
CA ARG A 281 3.80 6.71 4.36
C ARG A 281 5.11 7.21 4.97
N LYS A 282 6.20 6.44 4.83
CA LYS A 282 7.48 6.78 5.44
C LYS A 282 8.18 7.92 4.72
N VAL A 283 8.15 7.90 3.39
CA VAL A 283 8.71 8.99 2.58
C VAL A 283 7.86 10.27 2.73
N SER A 284 6.54 10.17 2.89
CA SER A 284 5.65 11.32 3.14
C SER A 284 6.03 12.05 4.43
N LEU A 285 6.39 11.31 5.49
CA LEU A 285 6.87 11.90 6.75
C LEU A 285 8.21 12.65 6.55
N ARG A 286 9.04 12.20 5.60
CA ARG A 286 10.33 12.81 5.26
C ARG A 286 10.16 14.07 4.40
N LEU A 287 9.25 14.02 3.42
CA LEU A 287 8.94 15.10 2.47
C LEU A 287 8.01 16.18 3.03
N GLY A 288 7.20 15.84 4.04
CA GLY A 288 6.24 16.77 4.64
C GLY A 288 4.86 16.83 3.96
N PHE A 289 4.60 16.01 2.94
CA PHE A 289 3.31 15.90 2.26
C PHE A 289 3.03 14.46 1.83
N GLU A 290 1.77 14.13 1.53
CA GLU A 290 1.35 12.76 1.23
C GLU A 290 1.65 12.34 -0.22
N LEU A 291 2.34 11.21 -0.38
CA LEU A 291 2.59 10.55 -1.67
C LEU A 291 1.51 9.52 -2.02
N GLN A 292 1.12 9.46 -3.29
CA GLN A 292 0.13 8.48 -3.75
C GLN A 292 0.78 7.13 -4.10
N SER A 293 0.14 6.03 -3.70
CA SER A 293 0.59 4.69 -4.06
C SER A 293 0.32 4.39 -5.53
N LEU A 294 1.34 4.05 -6.30
CA LEU A 294 1.25 3.68 -7.71
C LEU A 294 0.17 2.61 -7.95
N TYR A 295 0.12 1.56 -7.13
CA TYR A 295 -0.92 0.53 -7.24
C TYR A 295 -2.35 1.07 -7.10
N ASN A 296 -2.56 2.08 -6.25
CA ASN A 296 -3.88 2.69 -6.04
C ASN A 296 -4.22 3.67 -7.17
N SER A 297 -3.22 4.29 -7.79
CA SER A 297 -3.40 5.22 -8.89
C SER A 297 -3.76 4.51 -10.19
N ILE A 298 -3.07 3.41 -10.54
CA ILE A 298 -3.24 2.76 -11.85
C ILE A 298 -4.13 1.50 -11.84
N TYR A 299 -4.36 0.85 -10.69
CA TYR A 299 -5.20 -0.36 -10.61
C TYR A 299 -6.50 -0.15 -9.83
N GLY A 300 -7.57 -0.80 -10.27
CA GLY A 300 -8.86 -0.76 -9.61
C GLY A 300 -10.00 -1.26 -10.48
N GLY A 301 -11.18 -1.37 -9.89
CA GLY A 301 -12.37 -1.94 -10.54
C GLY A 301 -12.62 -3.39 -10.16
N ALA A 302 -13.74 -3.95 -10.65
CA ALA A 302 -14.12 -5.31 -10.33
C ALA A 302 -13.08 -6.30 -10.90
N PRO A 303 -12.58 -7.25 -10.09
CA PRO A 303 -11.61 -8.23 -10.55
C PRO A 303 -12.15 -9.01 -11.75
N LYS A 304 -11.29 -9.21 -12.74
CA LYS A 304 -11.56 -10.13 -13.84
C LYS A 304 -10.94 -11.48 -13.46
N THR A 305 -11.76 -12.48 -13.21
CA THR A 305 -11.35 -13.87 -13.45
C THR A 305 -11.10 -14.01 -14.95
N LEU A 306 -9.98 -14.61 -15.33
CA LEU A 306 -9.67 -14.90 -16.74
C LEU A 306 -10.89 -15.55 -17.39
N GLU A 307 -11.38 -14.94 -18.47
CA GLU A 307 -12.54 -15.43 -19.21
C GLU A 307 -12.24 -16.78 -19.84
N ARG A 308 -13.28 -17.62 -19.92
CA ARG A 308 -13.24 -18.94 -20.53
C ARG A 308 -12.92 -18.82 -22.02
N GLU A 309 -11.70 -19.15 -22.43
CA GLU A 309 -11.51 -19.72 -23.75
C GLU A 309 -12.07 -21.15 -23.74
N ASN A 310 -13.05 -21.39 -24.61
CA ASN A 310 -13.61 -22.72 -24.84
C ASN A 310 -12.50 -23.64 -25.36
N ASN A 311 -11.85 -24.38 -24.47
CA ASN A 311 -11.04 -25.54 -24.85
C ASN A 311 -11.14 -26.65 -23.79
N THR A 312 -11.63 -27.79 -24.26
CA THR A 312 -11.76 -29.07 -23.56
C THR A 312 -10.38 -29.65 -23.20
N LYS A 313 -9.76 -29.22 -22.10
CA LYS A 313 -8.67 -29.98 -21.41
C LYS A 313 -8.76 -29.79 -19.89
N LYS A 314 -9.37 -30.77 -19.21
CA LYS A 314 -9.88 -30.68 -17.83
C LYS A 314 -8.85 -30.55 -16.71
N ASP A 315 -7.55 -30.81 -16.92
CA ASP A 315 -6.63 -30.99 -15.78
C ASP A 315 -5.60 -29.85 -15.57
N LYS A 316 -5.34 -28.99 -16.56
CA LYS A 316 -4.54 -27.75 -16.36
C LYS A 316 -5.38 -26.53 -15.96
N MET A 317 -6.71 -26.62 -16.04
CA MET A 317 -7.63 -25.48 -15.90
C MET A 317 -7.92 -25.02 -14.46
N TYR A 318 -7.64 -25.80 -13.43
CA TYR A 318 -8.05 -25.42 -12.06
C TYR A 318 -7.13 -24.39 -11.39
N GLU A 319 -5.83 -24.37 -11.70
CA GLU A 319 -4.90 -23.40 -11.10
C GLU A 319 -5.04 -22.00 -11.72
N GLU A 320 -5.23 -21.90 -13.03
CA GLU A 320 -5.47 -20.62 -13.73
C GLU A 320 -6.84 -20.02 -13.41
N GLN A 321 -7.86 -20.85 -13.13
CA GLN A 321 -9.21 -20.40 -12.72
C GLN A 321 -9.23 -19.74 -11.34
N LEU A 322 -8.21 -19.96 -10.50
CA LEU A 322 -8.11 -19.38 -9.18
C LEU A 322 -7.34 -18.06 -9.16
N ARG A 323 -6.64 -17.66 -10.22
CA ARG A 323 -5.89 -16.40 -10.19
C ARG A 323 -6.79 -15.22 -10.56
N GLU A 324 -6.93 -14.30 -9.62
CA GLU A 324 -7.71 -13.08 -9.76
C GLU A 324 -6.85 -11.97 -10.35
N VAL A 325 -7.34 -11.32 -11.42
CA VAL A 325 -6.65 -10.19 -12.04
C VAL A 325 -7.36 -8.89 -11.67
N ILE A 326 -6.68 -8.01 -10.95
CA ILE A 326 -7.14 -6.65 -10.71
C ILE A 326 -6.80 -5.83 -11.97
N PRO A 327 -7.80 -5.30 -12.69
CA PRO A 327 -7.56 -4.59 -13.93
C PRO A 327 -6.94 -3.20 -13.69
N MET A 328 -6.38 -2.65 -14.76
CA MET A 328 -5.97 -1.25 -14.81
C MET A 328 -7.20 -0.34 -14.87
N ARG A 329 -7.09 0.84 -14.25
CA ARG A 329 -8.10 1.90 -14.33
C ARG A 329 -8.06 2.59 -15.69
N PRO A 330 -9.17 3.21 -16.12
CA PRO A 330 -9.12 4.19 -17.19
C PRO A 330 -8.28 5.40 -16.76
N ASP A 331 -7.61 6.04 -17.71
CA ASP A 331 -6.71 7.16 -17.49
C ASP A 331 -7.42 8.53 -17.47
N GLY A 332 -8.75 8.55 -17.59
CA GLY A 332 -9.56 9.77 -17.66
C GLY A 332 -9.56 10.66 -16.41
N THR A 333 -8.93 10.23 -15.31
CA THR A 333 -8.73 11.04 -14.11
C THR A 333 -7.46 11.90 -14.15
N ILE A 334 -6.58 11.66 -15.14
CA ILE A 334 -5.32 12.39 -15.30
C ILE A 334 -5.40 13.25 -16.56
N ASP A 335 -5.06 14.53 -16.43
CA ASP A 335 -5.04 15.50 -17.54
C ASP A 335 -4.12 15.03 -18.68
N GLN A 336 -4.45 15.46 -19.90
CA GLN A 336 -3.69 15.11 -21.11
C GLN A 336 -2.27 15.70 -21.12
N SER A 337 -1.99 16.72 -20.30
CA SER A 337 -0.68 17.38 -20.18
C SER A 337 -0.13 17.33 -18.74
N ALA A 338 -0.53 16.31 -17.97
CA ALA A 338 -0.08 16.14 -16.59
C ALA A 338 1.41 15.75 -16.48
N VAL A 339 2.06 16.15 -15.38
CA VAL A 339 3.39 15.68 -14.99
C VAL A 339 3.28 14.70 -13.84
N ILE A 340 3.80 13.49 -14.02
CA ILE A 340 3.82 12.45 -13.00
C ILE A 340 5.24 12.26 -12.51
N ILE A 341 5.46 12.47 -11.21
CA ILE A 341 6.75 12.24 -10.56
C ILE A 341 6.69 10.86 -9.89
N LEU A 342 7.48 9.92 -10.38
CA LEU A 342 7.66 8.62 -9.76
C LEU A 342 8.83 8.68 -8.78
N HIS A 343 8.52 8.78 -7.50
CA HIS A 343 9.50 8.83 -6.41
C HIS A 343 9.94 7.43 -5.96
N GLU A 344 11.20 7.29 -5.54
CA GLU A 344 11.86 5.99 -5.31
C GLU A 344 11.65 5.02 -6.50
N ALA A 345 11.78 5.54 -7.73
CA ALA A 345 11.53 4.83 -8.99
C ALA A 345 12.34 3.55 -9.15
N HIS A 346 13.48 3.44 -8.47
CA HIS A 346 14.31 2.23 -8.44
C HIS A 346 13.54 0.97 -7.97
N LEU A 347 12.45 1.16 -7.20
CA LEU A 347 11.59 0.10 -6.69
C LEU A 347 10.49 -0.35 -7.67
N VAL A 348 10.26 0.40 -8.75
CA VAL A 348 9.31 0.02 -9.81
C VAL A 348 10.08 -0.68 -10.91
N SER A 349 9.64 -1.87 -11.29
CA SER A 349 10.32 -2.65 -12.33
C SER A 349 9.34 -3.33 -13.28
N ARG A 350 9.87 -3.82 -14.40
CA ARG A 350 9.14 -4.70 -15.33
C ARG A 350 9.21 -6.18 -14.94
N SER A 351 9.90 -6.54 -13.85
CA SER A 351 9.95 -7.92 -13.37
C SER A 351 8.54 -8.42 -13.04
N LEU A 352 8.26 -9.69 -13.36
CA LEU A 352 6.95 -10.29 -13.13
C LEU A 352 6.68 -10.41 -11.61
N HIS A 353 5.71 -9.65 -11.11
CA HIS A 353 5.27 -9.69 -9.72
C HIS A 353 3.80 -10.11 -9.63
N GLN A 354 3.58 -11.36 -9.20
CA GLN A 354 2.25 -11.94 -8.97
C GLN A 354 2.30 -12.86 -7.75
N SER A 355 1.19 -12.97 -7.01
CA SER A 355 1.01 -14.07 -6.06
C SER A 355 0.36 -15.26 -6.78
N GLU A 356 0.25 -16.39 -6.07
CA GLU A 356 -0.39 -17.58 -6.65
C GLU A 356 -1.85 -17.31 -7.05
N LEU A 357 -2.56 -16.49 -6.27
CA LEU A 357 -3.99 -16.21 -6.42
C LEU A 357 -4.33 -14.79 -6.88
N LEU A 358 -3.37 -13.86 -6.93
CA LEU A 358 -3.63 -12.46 -7.28
C LEU A 358 -2.57 -11.91 -8.24
N LYS A 359 -3.03 -11.17 -9.25
CA LYS A 359 -2.20 -10.46 -10.22
C LYS A 359 -2.79 -9.07 -10.49
N PHE A 360 -1.95 -8.05 -10.53
CA PHE A 360 -2.35 -6.69 -10.93
C PHE A 360 -1.99 -6.48 -12.40
N GLY A 361 -2.93 -6.01 -13.22
CA GLY A 361 -2.72 -5.78 -14.65
C GLY A 361 -2.01 -6.93 -15.37
N THR A 362 -0.91 -6.62 -16.05
CA THR A 362 -0.06 -7.61 -16.73
C THR A 362 0.90 -8.33 -15.78
N GLY A 363 1.00 -7.89 -14.52
CA GLY A 363 1.96 -8.35 -13.53
C GLY A 363 3.33 -7.68 -13.66
N ARG A 364 3.47 -6.70 -14.57
CA ARG A 364 4.71 -5.94 -14.82
C ARG A 364 4.42 -4.46 -14.58
N LEU A 365 4.79 -3.98 -13.40
CA LEU A 365 4.34 -2.68 -12.90
C LEU A 365 4.81 -1.50 -13.76
N LEU A 366 6.06 -1.53 -14.24
CA LEU A 366 6.59 -0.48 -15.10
C LEU A 366 5.89 -0.42 -16.47
N GLU A 367 5.62 -1.58 -17.08
CA GLU A 367 4.90 -1.66 -18.35
C GLU A 367 3.46 -1.18 -18.19
N ASP A 368 2.79 -1.58 -17.11
CA ASP A 368 1.45 -1.11 -16.79
C ASP A 368 1.41 0.41 -16.53
N LEU A 369 2.42 0.99 -15.88
CA LEU A 369 2.55 2.44 -15.69
C LEU A 369 2.67 3.18 -17.03
N LEU A 370 3.59 2.76 -17.91
CA LEU A 370 3.79 3.43 -19.20
C LEU A 370 2.56 3.30 -20.09
N ASN A 371 1.91 2.13 -20.10
CA ASN A 371 0.65 1.91 -20.78
C ASN A 371 -0.49 2.79 -20.23
N PHE A 372 -0.56 2.97 -18.91
CA PHE A 372 -1.56 3.83 -18.27
C PHE A 372 -1.36 5.31 -18.63
N LEU A 373 -0.11 5.78 -18.64
CA LEU A 373 0.20 7.16 -19.00
C LEU A 373 -0.03 7.44 -20.48
N ASN A 374 0.12 6.44 -21.35
CA ASN A 374 -0.17 6.54 -22.77
C ASN A 374 0.57 7.74 -23.41
N LEU A 375 1.88 7.82 -23.14
CA LEU A 375 2.74 8.94 -23.51
C LEU A 375 2.79 9.18 -25.03
N GLU A 376 2.47 8.18 -25.86
CA GLU A 376 2.42 8.31 -27.32
C GLU A 376 1.23 9.13 -27.83
N LYS A 377 0.10 9.12 -27.10
CA LYS A 377 -1.16 9.78 -27.51
C LYS A 377 -1.49 11.00 -26.68
N THR A 378 -0.76 11.23 -25.59
CA THR A 378 -0.96 12.34 -24.66
C THR A 378 0.28 13.23 -24.64
N LYS A 379 0.18 14.39 -24.00
CA LYS A 379 1.32 15.29 -23.69
C LYS A 379 1.81 15.09 -22.25
N ARG A 380 1.44 13.98 -21.62
CA ARG A 380 1.87 13.68 -20.24
C ARG A 380 3.38 13.47 -20.20
N LYS A 381 3.97 13.76 -19.04
CA LYS A 381 5.39 13.56 -18.78
C LYS A 381 5.58 12.68 -17.55
N LEU A 382 6.61 11.85 -17.58
CA LEU A 382 7.02 11.03 -16.44
C LEU A 382 8.42 11.46 -15.96
N ILE A 383 8.57 11.69 -14.66
CA ILE A 383 9.87 11.97 -14.04
C ILE A 383 10.17 10.86 -13.04
N CYS A 384 11.14 10.01 -13.34
CA CYS A 384 11.60 8.92 -12.48
C CYS A 384 12.73 9.40 -11.57
N ILE A 385 12.52 9.44 -10.25
CA ILE A 385 13.53 9.82 -9.26
C ILE A 385 13.93 8.60 -8.43
N GLY A 386 15.20 8.19 -8.45
CA GLY A 386 15.63 6.98 -7.73
C GLY A 386 17.09 6.92 -7.30
N ASP A 387 17.40 5.89 -6.51
CA ASP A 387 18.75 5.57 -6.06
C ASP A 387 19.30 4.42 -6.94
N PRO A 388 20.38 4.63 -7.70
CA PRO A 388 20.91 3.62 -8.62
C PRO A 388 21.61 2.44 -7.92
N TYR A 389 21.90 2.54 -6.62
CA TYR A 389 22.66 1.55 -5.84
C TYR A 389 21.81 0.81 -4.81
N SER A 390 20.60 1.30 -4.53
CA SER A 390 19.65 0.65 -3.63
C SER A 390 19.13 -0.68 -4.20
N LEU A 391 18.53 -1.50 -3.33
CA LEU A 391 17.81 -2.71 -3.69
C LEU A 391 16.56 -2.40 -4.52
N THR A 392 16.31 -3.22 -5.52
CA THR A 392 15.15 -3.13 -6.41
C THR A 392 14.15 -4.26 -6.13
N TYR A 393 12.88 -4.06 -6.49
CA TYR A 393 11.93 -5.19 -6.55
C TYR A 393 12.10 -5.91 -7.89
N GLY A 394 12.85 -7.00 -7.90
CA GLY A 394 13.25 -7.68 -9.12
C GLY A 394 14.68 -7.32 -9.53
N LYS A 395 15.03 -7.56 -10.80
CA LYS A 395 16.38 -7.28 -11.29
C LYS A 395 16.61 -5.77 -11.41
N ASP A 396 17.85 -5.34 -11.20
CA ASP A 396 18.24 -3.93 -11.32
C ASP A 396 18.07 -3.41 -12.75
N ILE A 397 18.38 -4.26 -13.75
CA ILE A 397 18.19 -3.93 -15.16
C ILE A 397 16.72 -3.67 -15.50
N ASP A 398 15.77 -4.25 -14.78
CA ASP A 398 14.33 -4.12 -15.04
C ASP A 398 13.72 -2.84 -14.43
N SER A 399 14.52 -2.04 -13.73
CA SER A 399 14.06 -0.89 -12.93
C SER A 399 13.68 0.34 -13.76
N ALA A 400 12.77 1.17 -13.23
CA ALA A 400 12.28 2.39 -13.88
C ALA A 400 13.32 3.53 -14.00
N ILE A 401 14.49 3.38 -13.38
CA ILE A 401 15.64 4.28 -13.55
C ILE A 401 16.67 3.74 -14.54
N ASN A 402 16.52 2.49 -15.01
CA ASN A 402 17.43 1.92 -16.00
C ASN A 402 17.08 2.44 -17.40
N LEU A 403 17.99 3.22 -17.99
CA LEU A 403 17.78 3.85 -19.30
C LEU A 403 17.52 2.85 -20.44
N ASN A 404 18.18 1.69 -20.44
CA ASN A 404 17.97 0.68 -21.48
C ASN A 404 16.56 0.11 -21.40
N THR A 405 16.10 -0.21 -20.19
CA THR A 405 14.72 -0.69 -19.98
C THR A 405 13.68 0.35 -20.37
N ILE A 406 13.90 1.62 -20.05
CA ILE A 406 12.98 2.68 -20.48
C ILE A 406 12.98 2.82 -22.01
N ALA A 407 14.14 2.78 -22.66
CA ALA A 407 14.26 2.85 -24.11
C ALA A 407 13.64 1.65 -24.84
N GLU A 408 13.61 0.46 -24.21
CA GLU A 408 12.90 -0.71 -24.74
C GLU A 408 11.36 -0.58 -24.65
N LEU A 409 10.86 0.21 -23.71
CA LEU A 409 9.42 0.33 -23.42
C LEU A 409 8.80 1.63 -23.96
N TYR A 410 9.61 2.59 -24.39
CA TYR A 410 9.17 3.90 -24.85
C TYR A 410 10.07 4.43 -25.98
N ASP A 411 9.48 4.64 -27.16
CA ASP A 411 10.18 5.11 -28.36
C ASP A 411 10.45 6.63 -28.40
N GLY A 412 9.99 7.37 -27.39
CA GLY A 412 10.12 8.84 -27.37
C GLY A 412 11.40 9.33 -26.69
N LYS A 413 11.42 10.63 -26.38
CA LYS A 413 12.64 11.30 -25.89
C LYS A 413 12.85 11.04 -24.40
N ILE A 414 14.03 10.53 -24.05
CA ILE A 414 14.44 10.25 -22.67
C ILE A 414 15.53 11.26 -22.27
N TYR A 415 15.29 11.97 -21.18
CA TYR A 415 16.24 12.88 -20.55
C TYR A 415 16.85 12.18 -19.34
N TYR A 416 18.11 12.51 -19.04
CA TYR A 416 18.84 11.85 -17.97
C TYR A 416 19.74 12.84 -17.25
N HIS A 417 19.68 12.79 -15.92
CA HIS A 417 20.62 13.47 -15.06
C HIS A 417 20.93 12.59 -13.85
N ARG A 418 22.21 12.45 -13.52
CA ARG A 418 22.68 11.77 -12.31
C ARG A 418 23.56 12.71 -11.52
N HIS A 419 23.25 12.86 -10.24
CA HIS A 419 24.10 13.57 -9.30
C HIS A 419 25.26 12.66 -8.89
N GLN A 420 26.49 13.10 -9.16
CA GLN A 420 27.70 12.43 -8.68
C GLN A 420 28.14 13.11 -7.40
N THR A 421 27.89 12.49 -6.24
CA THR A 421 28.45 12.97 -4.98
C THR A 421 29.95 12.66 -4.95
N LEU A 422 30.78 13.70 -5.09
CA LEU A 422 32.21 13.66 -4.83
C LEU A 422 32.44 14.34 -3.47
N ASN A 423 32.38 13.57 -2.38
CA ASN A 423 32.83 14.05 -1.08
C ASN A 423 34.18 13.42 -0.74
N ASP A 424 35.22 14.24 -0.72
CA ASP A 424 36.59 13.80 -0.39
C ASP A 424 36.81 13.60 1.12
N ASN A 425 35.85 14.00 1.96
CA ASN A 425 35.89 13.91 3.43
C ASN A 425 34.73 13.05 3.98
N ILE A 426 34.67 11.77 3.60
CA ILE A 426 33.72 10.80 4.17
C ILE A 426 34.47 9.72 4.95
N ASP A 427 33.94 9.34 6.09
CA ASP A 427 34.45 8.26 6.94
C ASP A 427 33.29 7.37 7.43
N GLY A 428 33.63 6.26 8.09
CA GLY A 428 32.65 5.40 8.76
C GLY A 428 31.60 4.81 7.81
N LYS A 429 30.32 4.93 8.17
CA LYS A 429 29.22 4.38 7.36
C LYS A 429 29.12 5.00 5.97
N LEU A 430 29.42 6.30 5.83
CA LEU A 430 29.28 7.02 4.57
C LEU A 430 30.36 6.60 3.58
N GLU A 431 31.59 6.40 4.06
CA GLU A 431 32.67 5.85 3.24
C GLU A 431 32.37 4.42 2.78
N LEU A 432 31.89 3.55 3.68
CA LEU A 432 31.48 2.20 3.31
C LEU A 432 30.37 2.21 2.25
N ARG A 433 29.36 3.09 2.42
CA ARG A 433 28.29 3.25 1.44
C ARG A 433 28.82 3.68 0.08
N ASP A 434 29.76 4.62 0.04
CA ASP A 434 30.37 5.12 -1.20
C ASP A 434 31.25 4.05 -1.88
N LYS A 435 32.06 3.29 -1.12
CA LYS A 435 32.82 2.14 -1.65
C LYS A 435 31.90 1.12 -2.30
N LEU A 436 30.78 0.77 -1.65
CA LEU A 436 29.79 -0.15 -2.19
C LEU A 436 29.14 0.40 -3.48
N ALA A 437 28.79 1.68 -3.50
CA ALA A 437 28.25 2.35 -4.69
C ALA A 437 29.25 2.31 -5.86
N LYS A 438 30.52 2.63 -5.63
CA LYS A 438 31.61 2.53 -6.62
C LYS A 438 31.80 1.10 -7.13
N GLY A 439 31.71 0.10 -6.26
CA GLY A 439 31.75 -1.32 -6.65
C GLY A 439 30.59 -1.71 -7.56
N ILE A 440 29.38 -1.26 -7.24
CA ILE A 440 28.19 -1.48 -8.08
C ILE A 440 28.32 -0.78 -9.44
N GLU A 441 28.74 0.49 -9.45
CA GLU A 441 28.91 1.30 -10.65
C GLU A 441 29.92 0.68 -11.63
N ASN A 442 31.09 0.30 -11.10
CA ASN A 442 32.17 -0.28 -11.91
C ASN A 442 31.99 -1.78 -12.18
N LYS A 443 30.95 -2.41 -11.63
CA LYS A 443 30.73 -3.87 -11.66
C LYS A 443 31.93 -4.65 -11.08
N LEU A 444 32.56 -4.09 -10.05
CA LEU A 444 33.71 -4.67 -9.34
C LEU A 444 33.28 -5.05 -7.92
N PHE A 445 33.26 -6.35 -7.64
CA PHE A 445 32.80 -6.93 -6.36
C PHE A 445 33.90 -7.73 -5.65
N ASN A 446 35.14 -7.28 -5.79
CA ASN A 446 36.36 -7.92 -5.28
C ASN A 446 37.01 -7.17 -4.12
N ASP A 447 36.38 -6.10 -3.64
CA ASP A 447 36.86 -5.28 -2.54
C ASP A 447 35.68 -4.90 -1.62
N LEU A 448 35.79 -5.29 -0.35
CA LEU A 448 34.83 -5.00 0.71
C LEU A 448 35.58 -4.96 2.04
N GLU A 449 35.84 -3.74 2.50
CA GLU A 449 36.48 -3.46 3.77
C GLU A 449 35.63 -2.45 4.56
N TYR A 450 35.68 -2.58 5.89
CA TYR A 450 34.91 -1.73 6.80
C TYR A 450 35.83 -0.69 7.45
N THR A 451 35.58 0.59 7.20
CA THR A 451 36.23 1.67 7.93
C THR A 451 35.51 1.90 9.26
N TRP A 452 35.87 1.13 10.29
CA TRP A 452 35.24 1.23 11.61
C TRP A 452 35.40 2.62 12.22
N LYS A 453 34.29 3.19 12.74
CA LYS A 453 34.25 4.49 13.39
C LYS A 453 33.36 4.43 14.64
N PRO A 454 33.91 4.73 15.84
CA PRO A 454 33.13 4.75 17.08
C PRO A 454 31.90 5.66 16.95
N ASN A 455 30.78 5.22 17.53
CA ASN A 455 29.48 5.92 17.48
C ASN A 455 28.91 6.14 16.06
N ASP A 456 29.41 5.45 15.05
CA ASP A 456 28.90 5.52 13.68
C ASP A 456 28.79 4.14 13.01
N LEU A 457 29.92 3.49 12.74
CA LEU A 457 30.04 2.15 12.17
C LEU A 457 30.89 1.27 13.08
N VAL A 458 30.28 0.27 13.73
CA VAL A 458 30.93 -0.52 14.78
C VAL A 458 30.81 -2.01 14.50
N GLU A 459 31.91 -2.75 14.64
CA GLU A 459 31.88 -4.22 14.66
C GLU A 459 31.42 -4.71 16.03
N ILE A 460 30.54 -5.72 16.05
CA ILE A 460 30.09 -6.34 17.30
C ILE A 460 30.25 -7.85 17.29
N ASN A 461 30.69 -8.38 18.42
CA ASN A 461 30.84 -9.81 18.66
C ASN A 461 29.50 -10.45 19.06
N LYS A 462 29.35 -11.73 18.74
CA LYS A 462 28.15 -12.53 19.06
C LYS A 462 27.76 -12.45 20.54
N ASP A 463 28.74 -12.42 21.44
CA ASP A 463 28.52 -12.38 22.89
C ASP A 463 27.98 -11.04 23.40
N THR A 464 28.17 -9.96 22.63
CA THR A 464 27.69 -8.61 22.98
C THR A 464 26.28 -8.33 22.46
N ILE A 465 25.83 -9.05 21.42
CA ILE A 465 24.50 -8.88 20.82
C ILE A 465 23.37 -8.98 21.87
N PRO A 466 23.35 -10.00 22.77
CA PRO A 466 22.33 -10.10 23.82
C PRO A 466 22.18 -8.85 24.69
N ASN A 467 23.27 -8.13 24.97
CA ASN A 467 23.25 -6.94 25.81
C ASN A 467 22.49 -5.81 25.13
N TYR A 468 22.79 -5.53 23.85
CA TYR A 468 22.06 -4.52 23.07
C TYR A 468 20.60 -4.88 22.87
N LEU A 469 20.29 -6.15 22.58
CA LEU A 469 18.90 -6.58 22.43
C LEU A 469 18.11 -6.44 23.74
N THR A 470 18.75 -6.75 24.86
CA THR A 470 18.15 -6.57 26.19
C THR A 470 17.96 -5.08 26.49
N GLU A 471 18.95 -4.24 26.23
CA GLU A 471 18.84 -2.79 26.39
C GLU A 471 17.67 -2.20 25.58
N TRP A 472 17.49 -2.64 24.34
CA TRP A 472 16.48 -2.08 23.44
C TRP A 472 15.08 -2.64 23.66
N PHE A 473 14.97 -3.90 24.09
CA PHE A 473 13.72 -4.66 24.02
C PHE A 473 13.36 -5.41 25.32
N ASN A 474 13.98 -5.10 26.47
CA ASN A 474 13.54 -5.66 27.76
C ASN A 474 12.22 -5.05 28.29
N VAL A 475 11.81 -3.91 27.74
CA VAL A 475 10.57 -3.21 28.11
C VAL A 475 9.70 -3.02 26.85
N PRO A 476 8.36 -3.07 26.97
CA PRO A 476 7.46 -2.86 25.84
C PRO A 476 7.64 -1.46 25.23
N ILE A 477 7.70 -1.39 23.89
CA ILE A 477 7.93 -0.13 23.18
C ILE A 477 6.61 0.63 23.03
N ASN A 478 6.60 1.91 23.40
CA ASN A 478 5.42 2.78 23.42
C ASN A 478 5.30 3.71 22.18
N SER A 479 6.21 3.59 21.21
CA SER A 479 6.28 4.38 19.99
C SER A 479 6.79 3.52 18.83
N GLU A 480 6.71 4.03 17.60
CA GLU A 480 7.30 3.33 16.46
C GLU A 480 8.80 3.04 16.71
N PRO A 481 9.31 1.82 16.44
CA PRO A 481 10.67 1.44 16.79
C PRO A 481 11.73 2.28 16.07
N THR A 482 12.65 2.84 16.85
CA THR A 482 13.85 3.54 16.35
C THR A 482 15.06 2.62 16.30
N ASN A 483 15.01 1.49 17.02
CA ASN A 483 16.04 0.47 17.06
C ASN A 483 15.53 -0.80 16.36
N THR A 484 16.37 -1.46 15.55
CA THR A 484 15.98 -2.70 14.88
C THR A 484 17.17 -3.62 14.61
N VAL A 485 16.87 -4.90 14.37
CA VAL A 485 17.84 -5.87 13.86
C VAL A 485 17.53 -6.16 12.40
N MET A 486 18.52 -5.97 11.53
CA MET A 486 18.41 -6.23 10.09
C MET A 486 19.09 -7.54 9.71
N VAL A 487 18.37 -8.35 8.95
CA VAL A 487 18.86 -9.62 8.43
C VAL A 487 18.48 -9.80 6.95
N PHE A 488 19.00 -10.86 6.35
CA PHE A 488 18.68 -11.19 4.97
C PHE A 488 17.32 -11.89 4.82
N SER A 489 17.04 -12.94 5.60
CA SER A 489 15.86 -13.80 5.41
C SER A 489 14.77 -13.63 6.48
N ASN A 490 13.50 -13.89 6.10
CA ASN A 490 12.37 -13.89 7.04
C ASN A 490 12.53 -14.95 8.15
N ARG A 491 13.15 -16.09 7.83
CA ARG A 491 13.48 -17.15 8.79
C ARG A 491 14.41 -16.66 9.89
N ASP A 492 15.47 -15.93 9.52
CA ASP A 492 16.42 -15.39 10.50
C ASP A 492 15.77 -14.30 11.34
N ALA A 493 14.94 -13.45 10.73
CA ALA A 493 14.18 -12.43 11.45
C ALA A 493 13.26 -13.07 12.50
N LYS A 494 12.53 -14.14 12.11
CA LYS A 494 11.66 -14.89 13.03
C LYS A 494 12.44 -15.50 14.20
N LYS A 495 13.60 -16.12 13.93
CA LYS A 495 14.46 -16.68 14.99
C LYS A 495 14.90 -15.62 15.99
N ILE A 496 15.37 -14.46 15.51
CA ILE A 496 15.80 -13.36 16.38
C ILE A 496 14.61 -12.78 17.15
N ASN A 497 13.45 -12.60 16.50
CA ASN A 497 12.23 -12.15 17.16
C ASN A 497 11.80 -13.08 18.31
N GLN A 498 11.81 -14.40 18.08
CA GLN A 498 11.51 -15.40 19.13
C GLN A 498 12.55 -15.37 20.25
N TRP A 499 13.82 -15.16 19.93
CA TRP A 499 14.88 -15.01 20.92
C TRP A 499 14.67 -13.77 21.78
N ILE A 500 14.37 -12.59 21.18
CA ILE A 500 14.09 -11.34 21.90
C ILE A 500 12.89 -11.53 22.83
N LYS A 501 11.82 -12.14 22.34
CA LYS A 501 10.63 -12.44 23.12
C LYS A 501 10.94 -13.31 24.34
N THR A 502 11.70 -14.39 24.15
CA THR A 502 12.01 -15.36 25.22
C THR A 502 13.04 -14.83 26.22
N ASN A 503 14.04 -14.08 25.78
CA ASN A 503 15.20 -13.72 26.60
C ASN A 503 15.17 -12.26 27.10
N CYS A 504 14.61 -11.33 26.31
CA CYS A 504 14.53 -9.91 26.69
C CYS A 504 13.20 -9.59 27.37
N LEU A 505 12.07 -9.77 26.68
CA LEU A 505 10.73 -9.47 27.23
C LEU A 505 10.26 -10.51 28.24
N LYS A 506 10.67 -11.78 28.06
CA LYS A 506 10.34 -12.91 28.93
C LYS A 506 8.82 -13.11 29.12
N ASN A 507 8.02 -12.78 28.11
CA ASN A 507 6.55 -12.88 28.15
C ASN A 507 6.01 -14.19 27.53
N GLY A 508 6.84 -15.24 27.47
CA GLY A 508 6.48 -16.57 26.94
C GLY A 508 6.92 -16.82 25.49
N LYS A 509 6.52 -17.97 24.93
CA LYS A 509 6.83 -18.37 23.53
C LYS A 509 5.70 -18.06 22.56
N GLU A 510 4.46 -18.20 23.03
CA GLU A 510 3.26 -17.91 22.27
C GLU A 510 2.95 -16.41 22.24
N LEU A 511 2.05 -16.01 21.35
CA LEU A 511 1.51 -14.65 21.29
C LEU A 511 1.09 -14.18 22.70
N ALA A 512 1.58 -13.04 23.14
CA ALA A 512 1.36 -12.51 24.48
C ALA A 512 1.16 -10.99 24.49
N LYS A 513 0.62 -10.48 25.60
CA LYS A 513 0.60 -9.04 25.88
C LYS A 513 2.01 -8.46 25.78
N ASN A 514 2.10 -7.24 25.28
CA ASN A 514 3.32 -6.48 25.01
C ASN A 514 4.15 -6.93 23.81
N ASP A 515 3.68 -7.88 23.01
CA ASP A 515 4.36 -8.22 21.76
C ASP A 515 4.28 -7.07 20.76
N LEU A 516 5.40 -6.83 20.08
CA LEU A 516 5.50 -5.89 18.98
C LEU A 516 5.25 -6.62 17.67
N LEU A 517 4.23 -6.20 16.94
CA LEU A 517 3.86 -6.74 15.64
C LEU A 517 4.14 -5.74 14.53
N ILE A 518 4.46 -6.25 13.34
CA ILE A 518 4.49 -5.49 12.08
C ILE A 518 3.41 -6.02 11.14
N VAL A 519 2.55 -5.13 10.66
CA VAL A 519 1.43 -5.43 9.77
C VAL A 519 1.94 -5.76 8.36
N ASN A 520 1.42 -6.81 7.73
CA ASN A 520 1.82 -7.29 6.40
C ASN A 520 0.69 -7.24 5.35
N ASN A 521 -0.53 -6.87 5.72
CA ASN A 521 -1.67 -6.63 4.81
C ASN A 521 -2.37 -5.30 5.14
N ASN A 522 -3.30 -4.88 4.29
CA ASN A 522 -4.14 -3.72 4.58
C ASN A 522 -5.49 -4.24 5.12
N ILE A 523 -5.95 -3.74 6.26
CA ILE A 523 -7.21 -4.16 6.89
C ILE A 523 -8.06 -2.97 7.28
N ASN A 524 -9.39 -3.13 7.15
CA ASN A 524 -10.36 -2.20 7.69
C ASN A 524 -10.76 -2.64 9.09
N VAL A 525 -10.58 -1.76 10.07
CA VAL A 525 -11.07 -1.94 11.43
C VAL A 525 -12.48 -1.40 11.49
N ILE A 526 -13.41 -2.27 11.89
CA ILE A 526 -14.83 -1.93 12.00
C ILE A 526 -15.03 -1.02 13.20
N ASP A 527 -15.72 0.09 12.97
CA ASP A 527 -16.22 0.90 14.06
C ASP A 527 -17.44 0.21 14.69
N LYS A 528 -17.28 -0.23 15.94
CA LYS A 528 -18.37 -0.85 16.71
C LYS A 528 -19.35 0.16 17.27
N SER A 529 -18.97 1.43 17.36
CA SER A 529 -19.81 2.49 17.93
C SER A 529 -20.83 3.02 16.93
N GLY A 530 -20.53 2.93 15.63
CA GLY A 530 -21.32 3.52 14.55
C GLY A 530 -21.14 5.04 14.42
N PHE A 531 -20.24 5.65 15.20
CA PHE A 531 -19.96 7.09 15.26
C PHE A 531 -18.55 7.46 14.77
N GLY A 532 -17.68 6.48 14.58
CA GLY A 532 -16.29 6.64 14.15
C GLY A 532 -16.07 6.32 12.67
N GLN A 533 -15.06 6.94 12.07
CA GLN A 533 -14.60 6.53 10.74
C GLN A 533 -13.93 5.14 10.81
N PRO A 534 -14.09 4.27 9.79
CA PRO A 534 -13.36 3.01 9.71
C PRO A 534 -11.86 3.27 9.75
N VAL A 535 -11.17 2.75 10.75
CA VAL A 535 -9.72 2.93 10.85
C VAL A 535 -9.05 1.90 9.96
N LYS A 536 -8.19 2.34 9.04
CA LYS A 536 -7.37 1.45 8.23
C LYS A 536 -6.03 1.20 8.89
N LEU A 537 -5.67 -0.06 9.06
CA LEU A 537 -4.30 -0.47 9.36
C LEU A 537 -3.63 -0.88 8.06
N TYR A 538 -2.47 -0.28 7.79
CA TYR A 538 -1.73 -0.48 6.55
C TYR A 538 -0.50 -1.36 6.74
N ASN A 539 -0.09 -2.03 5.67
CA ASN A 539 1.16 -2.77 5.61
C ASN A 539 2.35 -1.89 6.04
N GLY A 540 3.20 -2.41 6.94
CA GLY A 540 4.34 -1.72 7.53
C GLY A 540 4.02 -0.81 8.72
N MET A 541 2.81 -0.86 9.27
CA MET A 541 2.51 -0.27 10.58
C MET A 541 2.95 -1.20 11.71
N PHE A 542 3.35 -0.61 12.84
CA PHE A 542 3.71 -1.32 14.06
C PHE A 542 2.56 -1.30 15.05
N LEU A 543 2.29 -2.45 15.66
CA LEU A 543 1.24 -2.63 16.66
C LEU A 543 1.85 -3.18 17.95
N LEU A 544 1.36 -2.73 19.10
CA LEU A 544 1.66 -3.32 20.40
C LEU A 544 0.43 -4.07 20.91
N ILE A 545 0.58 -5.33 21.31
CA ILE A 545 -0.53 -6.09 21.88
C ILE A 545 -0.82 -5.62 23.31
N GLU A 546 -2.05 -5.20 23.56
CA GLU A 546 -2.52 -4.86 24.91
C GLU A 546 -3.22 -6.04 25.59
N GLU A 547 -3.96 -6.84 24.84
CA GLU A 547 -4.77 -7.95 25.35
C GLU A 547 -4.96 -9.04 24.28
N ILE A 548 -5.08 -10.29 24.72
CA ILE A 548 -5.43 -11.44 23.88
C ILE A 548 -6.80 -11.94 24.32
N GLY A 549 -7.70 -12.02 23.36
CA GLY A 549 -9.07 -12.49 23.56
C GLY A 549 -9.26 -13.93 23.10
N GLU A 550 -10.48 -14.22 22.68
CA GLU A 550 -10.91 -15.55 22.24
C GLU A 550 -10.25 -15.99 20.92
N SER A 551 -10.26 -17.30 20.68
CA SER A 551 -9.77 -17.91 19.45
C SER A 551 -10.88 -18.69 18.75
N ILE A 552 -10.96 -18.59 17.42
CA ILE A 552 -11.95 -19.28 16.59
C ILE A 552 -11.20 -20.08 15.52
N THR A 553 -11.64 -21.31 15.27
CA THR A 553 -11.13 -22.13 14.17
C THR A 553 -12.23 -22.37 13.14
N LYS A 554 -11.91 -22.22 11.86
CA LYS A 554 -12.79 -22.55 10.73
C LYS A 554 -12.21 -23.70 9.94
N THR A 555 -12.99 -24.79 9.83
CA THR A 555 -12.61 -26.00 9.09
C THR A 555 -13.08 -25.88 7.65
N ILE A 556 -12.15 -25.91 6.70
CA ILE A 556 -12.43 -25.77 5.27
C ILE A 556 -12.03 -27.04 4.53
N ALA A 557 -13.02 -27.74 3.98
CA ALA A 557 -12.80 -28.90 3.12
C ALA A 557 -12.41 -28.44 1.70
N LEU A 558 -11.24 -28.87 1.22
CA LEU A 558 -10.78 -28.63 -0.14
C LEU A 558 -10.88 -29.93 -0.95
N ARG A 559 -11.36 -29.86 -2.19
CA ARG A 559 -11.47 -31.03 -3.08
C ARG A 559 -10.12 -31.69 -3.41
N GLN A 560 -9.04 -30.91 -3.32
CA GLN A 560 -7.68 -31.32 -3.68
C GLN A 560 -6.83 -31.77 -2.49
N ALA A 561 -7.32 -31.56 -1.26
CA ALA A 561 -6.60 -31.93 -0.04
C ALA A 561 -7.19 -33.21 0.55
N THR A 562 -6.32 -34.10 1.04
CA THR A 562 -6.73 -35.34 1.72
C THR A 562 -7.35 -35.08 3.09
N ALA A 563 -7.05 -33.94 3.70
CA ALA A 563 -7.60 -33.50 4.98
C ALA A 563 -8.11 -32.05 4.88
N PRO A 564 -9.12 -31.66 5.69
CA PRO A 564 -9.60 -30.29 5.72
C PRO A 564 -8.54 -29.35 6.31
N ILE A 565 -8.43 -28.14 5.76
CA ILE A 565 -7.52 -27.10 6.24
C ILE A 565 -8.20 -26.33 7.38
N LEU A 566 -7.46 -26.09 8.46
CA LEU A 566 -7.93 -25.34 9.63
C LEU A 566 -7.41 -23.90 9.56
N LEU A 567 -8.32 -22.93 9.54
CA LEU A 567 -8.00 -21.51 9.64
C LEU A 567 -8.22 -21.05 11.08
N HIS A 568 -7.14 -20.68 11.76
CA HIS A 568 -7.13 -20.27 13.16
C HIS A 568 -7.06 -18.75 13.28
N PHE A 569 -8.05 -18.17 13.94
CA PHE A 569 -8.14 -16.74 14.18
C PHE A 569 -8.06 -16.46 15.68
N VAL A 570 -7.24 -15.48 16.07
CA VAL A 570 -7.08 -15.05 17.47
C VAL A 570 -7.48 -13.59 17.56
N LYS A 571 -8.41 -13.27 18.46
CA LYS A 571 -8.82 -11.89 18.70
C LYS A 571 -7.76 -11.21 19.55
N ILE A 572 -7.27 -10.05 19.12
CA ILE A 572 -6.28 -9.27 19.86
C ILE A 572 -6.70 -7.81 19.95
N LYS A 573 -6.42 -7.19 21.10
CA LYS A 573 -6.50 -5.75 21.29
C LYS A 573 -5.11 -5.17 21.12
N VAL A 574 -4.99 -4.21 20.22
CA VAL A 574 -3.70 -3.67 19.78
C VAL A 574 -3.70 -2.16 19.80
N LYS A 575 -2.55 -1.58 20.11
CA LYS A 575 -2.27 -0.15 20.01
C LYS A 575 -1.39 0.10 18.78
N CYS A 576 -1.85 0.92 17.85
CA CYS A 576 -1.11 1.24 16.63
C CYS A 576 -0.05 2.31 16.92
N LEU A 577 1.22 1.92 16.96
CA LEU A 577 2.35 2.80 17.30
C LEU A 577 2.73 3.75 16.15
N SER A 578 2.34 3.40 14.92
CA SER A 578 2.65 4.15 13.70
C SER A 578 1.70 5.32 13.43
N LEU A 579 0.59 5.43 14.17
CA LEU A 579 -0.37 6.53 14.04
C LEU A 579 -0.11 7.60 15.12
N PRO A 580 -0.23 8.91 14.80
CA PRO A 580 0.02 9.99 15.77
C PRO A 580 -0.87 9.91 17.02
N ASN A 581 -2.14 9.52 16.84
CA ASN A 581 -3.10 9.36 17.93
C ASN A 581 -2.94 8.05 18.73
N LYS A 582 -1.99 7.19 18.34
CA LYS A 582 -1.74 5.86 18.93
C LYS A 582 -3.02 5.06 19.20
N LEU A 583 -3.90 5.02 18.21
CA LEU A 583 -5.20 4.38 18.32
C LEU A 583 -5.11 2.95 18.87
N THR A 584 -5.96 2.64 19.84
CA THR A 584 -6.22 1.27 20.31
C THR A 584 -7.45 0.69 19.65
N THR A 585 -7.34 -0.55 19.17
CA THR A 585 -8.45 -1.25 18.52
C THR A 585 -8.39 -2.77 18.66
N GLU A 586 -9.52 -3.45 18.44
CA GLU A 586 -9.62 -4.91 18.39
C GLU A 586 -9.61 -5.41 16.95
N VAL A 587 -8.76 -6.40 16.67
CA VAL A 587 -8.64 -7.05 15.37
C VAL A 587 -8.52 -8.57 15.53
N TRP A 588 -8.84 -9.31 14.48
CA TRP A 588 -8.59 -10.75 14.41
C TRP A 588 -7.26 -10.99 13.70
N LEU A 589 -6.31 -11.66 14.35
CA LEU A 589 -5.07 -12.11 13.75
C LEU A 589 -5.27 -13.50 13.12
N LEU A 590 -4.83 -13.68 11.87
CA LEU A 590 -4.77 -15.01 11.26
C LEU A 590 -3.52 -15.74 11.75
N ASN A 591 -3.70 -16.67 12.69
CA ASN A 591 -2.61 -17.34 13.38
C ASN A 591 -1.80 -18.26 12.44
N ASN A 592 -2.43 -18.81 11.40
CA ASN A 592 -1.74 -19.55 10.33
C ASN A 592 -0.63 -18.70 9.68
N TYR A 593 -0.95 -17.44 9.35
CA TYR A 593 0.03 -16.51 8.77
C TYR A 593 1.13 -16.20 9.78
N PHE A 594 0.76 -15.87 11.02
CA PHE A 594 1.70 -15.49 12.08
C PHE A 594 2.72 -16.59 12.40
N ASN A 595 2.27 -17.85 12.37
CA ASN A 595 3.13 -19.01 12.63
C ASN A 595 3.90 -19.51 11.41
N SER A 596 3.60 -19.02 10.20
CA SER A 596 4.34 -19.36 8.99
C SER A 596 5.77 -18.79 9.01
N GLU A 597 6.69 -19.34 8.22
CA GLU A 597 8.05 -18.77 8.07
C GLU A 597 8.09 -17.59 7.09
N ASP A 598 7.13 -17.51 6.16
CA ASP A 598 7.11 -16.50 5.10
C ASP A 598 5.70 -15.97 4.85
N LYS A 599 4.83 -16.81 4.29
CA LYS A 599 3.42 -16.52 3.96
C LYS A 599 2.58 -17.79 4.15
N LEU A 600 1.26 -17.65 4.06
CA LEU A 600 0.32 -18.78 4.00
C LEU A 600 0.69 -19.74 2.87
N SER A 601 0.53 -21.04 3.10
CA SER A 601 0.69 -22.05 2.04
C SER A 601 -0.35 -21.85 0.93
N LYS A 602 -0.11 -22.46 -0.24
CA LYS A 602 -1.07 -22.42 -1.36
C LYS A 602 -2.45 -22.93 -0.94
N GLU A 603 -2.47 -24.03 -0.19
CA GLU A 603 -3.69 -24.65 0.34
C GLU A 603 -4.39 -23.74 1.35
N GLU A 604 -3.65 -23.08 2.23
CA GLU A 604 -4.20 -22.12 3.21
C GLU A 604 -4.78 -20.88 2.52
N GLN A 605 -4.11 -20.36 1.48
CA GLN A 605 -4.63 -19.25 0.68
C GLN A 605 -5.93 -19.64 -0.04
N ILE A 606 -5.99 -20.85 -0.62
CA ILE A 606 -7.20 -21.39 -1.25
C ILE A 606 -8.30 -21.59 -0.21
N ALA A 607 -7.98 -22.13 0.97
CA ALA A 607 -8.92 -22.33 2.06
C ALA A 607 -9.51 -21.01 2.55
N PHE A 608 -8.68 -19.98 2.76
CA PHE A 608 -9.14 -18.64 3.13
C PHE A 608 -10.08 -18.07 2.07
N ARG A 609 -9.78 -18.26 0.79
CA ARG A 609 -10.67 -17.82 -0.30
C ARG A 609 -12.00 -18.58 -0.31
N VAL A 610 -11.98 -19.90 -0.12
CA VAL A 610 -13.20 -20.71 -0.03
C VAL A 610 -14.06 -20.26 1.14
N PHE A 611 -13.44 -19.96 2.29
CA PHE A 611 -14.11 -19.38 3.46
C PHE A 611 -14.82 -18.04 3.11
N VAL A 612 -14.13 -17.11 2.44
CA VAL A 612 -14.74 -15.84 2.00
C VAL A 612 -15.90 -16.08 1.03
N ASN A 613 -15.74 -16.99 0.08
CA ASN A 613 -16.80 -17.33 -0.89
C ASN A 613 -18.02 -17.99 -0.24
N GLN A 614 -17.84 -18.77 0.82
CA GLN A 614 -18.95 -19.32 1.61
C GLN A 614 -19.74 -18.18 2.28
N LEU A 615 -19.05 -17.18 2.85
CA LEU A 615 -19.71 -16.00 3.42
C LEU A 615 -20.48 -15.19 2.38
N VAL A 616 -19.89 -14.98 1.19
CA VAL A 616 -20.57 -14.34 0.05
C VAL A 616 -21.83 -15.12 -0.32
N THR A 617 -21.73 -16.44 -0.43
CA THR A 617 -22.86 -17.30 -0.81
C THR A 617 -23.98 -17.25 0.24
N SER A 618 -23.65 -17.24 1.53
CA SER A 618 -24.64 -17.06 2.59
C SER A 618 -25.32 -15.69 2.54
N ASN A 619 -24.56 -14.61 2.30
CA ASN A 619 -25.12 -13.26 2.17
C ASN A 619 -26.05 -13.13 0.94
N ILE A 620 -25.73 -13.81 -0.16
CA ILE A 620 -26.60 -13.85 -1.35
C ILE A 620 -27.92 -14.60 -1.06
N LYS A 621 -27.91 -15.58 -0.16
CA LYS A 621 -29.15 -16.25 0.26
C LYS A 621 -30.03 -15.35 1.12
N GLU A 622 -29.40 -14.53 1.97
CA GLU A 622 -30.10 -13.56 2.82
C GLU A 622 -30.60 -12.34 2.04
N GLN A 623 -29.88 -11.94 0.98
CA GLN A 623 -30.26 -10.87 0.07
C GLN A 623 -30.23 -11.39 -1.38
N PRO A 624 -31.35 -11.93 -1.90
CA PRO A 624 -31.42 -12.46 -3.25
C PRO A 624 -31.14 -11.40 -4.33
N PHE A 625 -30.66 -11.83 -5.50
CA PHE A 625 -30.36 -10.93 -6.61
C PHE A 625 -31.62 -10.21 -7.10
N GLU A 626 -32.76 -10.89 -7.13
CA GLU A 626 -34.06 -10.39 -7.61
C GLU A 626 -34.55 -9.16 -6.82
N GLU A 627 -34.15 -9.04 -5.56
CA GLU A 627 -34.49 -7.92 -4.67
C GLU A 627 -33.42 -6.82 -4.66
N SER A 628 -32.35 -6.99 -5.45
CA SER A 628 -31.21 -6.08 -5.46
C SER A 628 -31.41 -4.87 -6.38
N TYR A 629 -30.70 -3.79 -6.07
CA TYR A 629 -30.62 -2.61 -6.94
C TYR A 629 -30.10 -2.95 -8.34
N GLU A 630 -29.15 -3.88 -8.45
CA GLU A 630 -28.62 -4.34 -9.74
C GLU A 630 -29.67 -5.02 -10.60
N HIS A 631 -30.62 -5.75 -10.01
CA HIS A 631 -31.75 -6.34 -10.73
C HIS A 631 -32.75 -5.28 -11.20
N ILE A 632 -33.01 -4.27 -10.39
CA ILE A 632 -33.81 -3.10 -10.80
C ILE A 632 -33.15 -2.40 -12.00
N GLN A 633 -31.83 -2.20 -11.97
CA GLN A 633 -31.11 -1.62 -13.11
C GLN A 633 -31.18 -2.50 -14.36
N LEU A 634 -31.02 -3.82 -14.22
CA LEU A 634 -31.15 -4.78 -15.32
C LEU A 634 -32.54 -4.69 -15.98
N THR A 635 -33.60 -4.70 -15.17
CA THR A 635 -34.99 -4.60 -15.67
C THR A 635 -35.30 -3.24 -16.32
N GLN A 636 -34.56 -2.18 -15.97
CA GLN A 636 -34.70 -0.85 -16.56
C GLN A 636 -33.81 -0.62 -17.79
N ASP A 637 -32.78 -1.45 -18.01
CA ASP A 637 -31.83 -1.33 -19.12
C ASP A 637 -32.57 -1.43 -20.48
N LYS A 638 -32.35 -0.43 -21.34
CA LYS A 638 -32.97 -0.33 -22.67
C LYS A 638 -32.57 -1.51 -23.57
N THR A 639 -31.29 -1.88 -23.52
CA THR A 639 -30.71 -3.00 -24.27
C THR A 639 -31.33 -4.32 -23.82
N TYR A 640 -31.46 -4.53 -22.51
CA TYR A 640 -32.10 -5.73 -21.97
C TYR A 640 -33.57 -5.85 -22.44
N LYS A 641 -34.35 -4.77 -22.34
CA LYS A 641 -35.75 -4.75 -22.81
C LYS A 641 -35.87 -5.04 -24.31
N GLN A 642 -34.98 -4.46 -25.13
CA GLN A 642 -34.96 -4.71 -26.57
C GLN A 642 -34.66 -6.18 -26.87
N LEU A 643 -33.59 -6.72 -26.29
CA LEU A 643 -33.20 -8.12 -26.46
C LEU A 643 -34.30 -9.08 -25.99
N PHE A 644 -34.95 -8.79 -24.86
CA PHE A 644 -36.04 -9.60 -24.32
C PHE A 644 -37.28 -9.60 -25.23
N ASN A 645 -37.64 -8.45 -25.80
CA ASN A 645 -38.75 -8.35 -26.75
C ASN A 645 -38.42 -9.07 -28.07
N GLU A 646 -37.19 -8.96 -28.57
CA GLU A 646 -36.71 -9.69 -29.74
C GLU A 646 -36.73 -11.21 -29.51
N GLU A 647 -36.29 -11.68 -28.35
CA GLU A 647 -36.33 -13.09 -27.97
C GLU A 647 -37.76 -13.61 -27.93
N LYS A 648 -38.68 -12.86 -27.32
CA LYS A 648 -40.12 -13.22 -27.27
C LYS A 648 -40.71 -13.37 -28.67
N SER A 649 -40.42 -12.43 -29.58
CA SER A 649 -40.88 -12.49 -30.97
C SER A 649 -40.29 -13.70 -31.72
N LEU A 650 -39.00 -14.01 -31.49
CA LEU A 650 -38.33 -15.16 -32.11
C LEU A 650 -38.85 -16.50 -31.56
N ASN A 651 -39.18 -16.58 -30.27
CA ASN A 651 -39.81 -17.75 -29.65
C ASN A 651 -41.18 -18.05 -30.28
N GLU A 652 -42.00 -17.02 -30.52
CA GLU A 652 -43.31 -17.18 -31.17
C GLU A 652 -43.18 -17.68 -32.62
N LYS A 653 -42.20 -17.17 -33.39
CA LYS A 653 -41.92 -17.62 -34.76
C LYS A 653 -41.38 -19.05 -34.80
N TYR A 654 -40.51 -19.41 -33.86
CA TYR A 654 -39.99 -20.76 -33.73
C TYR A 654 -41.11 -21.76 -33.39
N ALA A 655 -42.03 -21.40 -32.49
CA ALA A 655 -43.19 -22.22 -32.14
C ALA A 655 -44.15 -22.44 -33.33
N LYS A 656 -44.20 -21.51 -34.29
CA LYS A 656 -44.95 -21.62 -35.55
C LYS A 656 -44.23 -22.43 -36.64
N GLY A 657 -43.04 -22.98 -36.35
CA GLY A 657 -42.27 -23.84 -37.27
C GLY A 657 -41.30 -23.09 -38.19
N GLU A 658 -41.06 -21.79 -37.97
CA GLU A 658 -40.10 -21.02 -38.77
C GLU A 658 -38.64 -21.37 -38.41
N LYS A 659 -37.73 -21.34 -39.41
CA LYS A 659 -36.29 -21.63 -39.24
C LYS A 659 -35.54 -20.45 -38.58
N VAL A 660 -35.85 -20.11 -37.33
CA VAL A 660 -35.26 -18.98 -36.59
C VAL A 660 -34.38 -19.37 -35.39
N LYS A 661 -34.14 -20.68 -35.19
CA LYS A 661 -33.42 -21.24 -34.03
C LYS A 661 -32.05 -20.61 -33.76
N THR A 662 -31.23 -20.42 -34.80
CA THR A 662 -29.87 -19.87 -34.64
C THR A 662 -29.87 -18.43 -34.14
N LYS A 663 -30.84 -17.61 -34.60
CA LYS A 663 -30.98 -16.22 -34.15
C LYS A 663 -31.53 -16.15 -32.71
N LEU A 664 -32.46 -17.04 -32.37
CA LEU A 664 -32.97 -17.18 -31.01
C LEU A 664 -31.84 -17.54 -30.03
N ASP A 665 -31.02 -18.55 -30.36
CA ASP A 665 -29.89 -18.98 -29.54
C ASP A 665 -28.88 -17.84 -29.34
N GLN A 666 -28.62 -17.03 -30.38
CA GLN A 666 -27.73 -15.87 -30.29
C GLN A 666 -28.29 -14.81 -29.33
N LYS A 667 -29.58 -14.47 -29.45
CA LYS A 667 -30.22 -13.48 -28.57
C LYS A 667 -30.29 -13.94 -27.12
N GLN A 668 -30.55 -15.23 -26.89
CA GLN A 668 -30.47 -15.81 -25.54
C GLN A 668 -29.06 -15.75 -24.95
N ARG A 669 -28.00 -15.89 -25.76
CA ARG A 669 -26.61 -15.69 -25.29
C ARG A 669 -26.34 -14.23 -24.93
N GLU A 670 -26.77 -13.28 -25.76
CA GLU A 670 -26.62 -11.83 -25.48
C GLU A 670 -27.33 -11.45 -24.18
N ILE A 671 -28.55 -11.96 -23.96
CA ILE A 671 -29.31 -11.77 -22.70
C ILE A 671 -28.54 -12.35 -21.51
N ARG A 672 -28.05 -13.60 -21.60
CA ARG A 672 -27.29 -14.25 -20.52
C ARG A 672 -26.01 -13.48 -20.20
N GLN A 673 -25.27 -13.02 -21.21
CA GLN A 673 -24.07 -12.21 -20.99
C GLN A 673 -24.38 -10.92 -20.22
N LEU A 674 -25.48 -10.24 -20.57
CA LEU A 674 -25.91 -9.04 -19.87
C LEU A 674 -26.33 -9.36 -18.43
N GLN A 675 -27.13 -10.40 -18.21
CA GLN A 675 -27.54 -10.86 -16.88
C GLN A 675 -26.33 -11.24 -16.00
N ASP A 676 -25.37 -11.99 -16.56
CA ASP A 676 -24.13 -12.38 -15.87
C ASP A 676 -23.29 -11.17 -15.47
N SER A 677 -23.27 -10.12 -16.29
CA SER A 677 -22.59 -8.84 -15.97
C SER A 677 -23.21 -8.16 -14.74
N TYR A 678 -24.54 -8.07 -14.67
CA TYR A 678 -25.25 -7.50 -13.52
C TYR A 678 -25.11 -8.39 -12.28
N LEU A 679 -25.21 -9.71 -12.42
CA LEU A 679 -25.00 -10.64 -11.32
C LEU A 679 -23.56 -10.56 -10.78
N LYS A 680 -22.57 -10.36 -11.65
CA LYS A 680 -21.18 -10.14 -11.26
C LYS A 680 -21.03 -8.86 -10.45
N ARG A 681 -21.65 -7.74 -10.89
CA ARG A 681 -21.67 -6.47 -10.13
C ARG A 681 -22.28 -6.66 -8.74
N PHE A 682 -23.42 -7.34 -8.66
CA PHE A 682 -24.09 -7.67 -7.41
C PHE A 682 -23.17 -8.46 -6.46
N LYS A 683 -22.56 -9.55 -6.94
CA LYS A 683 -21.60 -10.35 -6.15
C LYS A 683 -20.40 -9.53 -5.69
N THR A 684 -19.85 -8.67 -6.56
CA THR A 684 -18.75 -7.77 -6.22
C THR A 684 -19.14 -6.77 -5.14
N ARG A 685 -20.37 -6.22 -5.17
CA ARG A 685 -20.86 -5.33 -4.11
C ARG A 685 -20.96 -6.05 -2.76
N ILE A 686 -21.51 -7.27 -2.74
CA ILE A 686 -21.59 -8.08 -1.51
C ILE A 686 -20.18 -8.38 -0.97
N LEU A 687 -19.25 -8.80 -1.83
CA LEU A 687 -17.87 -9.02 -1.43
C LEU A 687 -17.20 -7.74 -0.90
N SER A 688 -17.41 -6.60 -1.56
CA SER A 688 -16.89 -5.31 -1.11
C SER A 688 -17.45 -4.91 0.26
N ASN A 689 -18.73 -5.17 0.52
CA ASN A 689 -19.33 -4.95 1.83
C ASN A 689 -18.67 -5.85 2.88
N LEU A 690 -18.50 -7.15 2.60
CA LEU A 690 -17.82 -8.07 3.52
C LEU A 690 -16.37 -7.65 3.82
N ILE A 691 -15.65 -7.12 2.83
CA ILE A 691 -14.29 -6.56 3.02
C ILE A 691 -14.33 -5.27 3.88
N GLN A 692 -15.46 -4.59 4.01
CA GLN A 692 -15.58 -3.42 4.89
C GLN A 692 -16.09 -3.77 6.28
N THR A 693 -16.95 -4.80 6.39
CA THR A 693 -17.74 -5.05 7.61
C THR A 693 -17.42 -6.36 8.32
N ASN A 694 -16.77 -7.34 7.68
CA ASN A 694 -16.50 -8.63 8.29
C ASN A 694 -15.10 -8.68 8.92
N PRO A 695 -14.97 -8.88 10.26
CA PRO A 695 -13.68 -8.88 10.94
C PRO A 695 -12.75 -10.02 10.53
N LEU A 696 -13.29 -11.19 10.16
CA LEU A 696 -12.49 -12.37 9.80
C LEU A 696 -12.00 -12.30 8.34
N VAL A 697 -12.76 -11.65 7.46
CA VAL A 697 -12.30 -11.32 6.10
C VAL A 697 -11.16 -10.29 6.16
N ASN A 698 -11.25 -9.35 7.10
CA ASN A 698 -10.20 -8.36 7.41
C ASN A 698 -9.19 -8.86 8.45
N ALA A 699 -8.93 -10.17 8.51
CA ALA A 699 -7.97 -10.69 9.46
C ALA A 699 -6.57 -10.10 9.22
N LEU A 700 -5.93 -9.68 10.30
CA LEU A 700 -4.58 -9.15 10.33
C LEU A 700 -3.58 -10.26 9.95
N HIS A 701 -2.73 -9.97 8.97
CA HIS A 701 -1.51 -10.71 8.71
C HIS A 701 -0.38 -9.92 9.33
N ALA A 702 0.30 -10.48 10.34
CA ALA A 702 1.40 -9.80 11.01
C ALA A 702 2.50 -10.79 11.37
N ASN A 703 3.70 -10.26 11.53
CA ASN A 703 4.84 -10.95 12.13
C ASN A 703 5.33 -10.15 13.34
N TYR A 704 6.24 -10.69 14.14
CA TYR A 704 6.95 -9.89 15.13
C TYR A 704 7.79 -8.77 14.47
N GLY A 705 7.90 -7.63 15.16
CA GLY A 705 8.46 -6.38 14.61
C GLY A 705 9.83 -5.96 15.16
N TRP A 706 10.51 -6.75 15.99
CA TRP A 706 11.81 -6.34 16.57
C TRP A 706 12.99 -6.50 15.59
N ALA A 707 12.96 -7.58 14.81
CA ALA A 707 13.91 -7.91 13.75
C ALA A 707 13.20 -7.99 12.40
N LEU A 708 13.80 -7.42 11.37
CA LEU A 708 13.24 -7.24 10.03
C LEU A 708 14.25 -7.62 8.95
N THR A 709 13.77 -7.92 7.75
CA THR A 709 14.65 -8.04 6.58
C THR A 709 15.00 -6.65 6.04
N VAL A 710 16.19 -6.50 5.44
CA VAL A 710 16.60 -5.21 4.82
C VAL A 710 15.54 -4.72 3.81
N HIS A 711 14.95 -5.62 3.02
CA HIS A 711 13.85 -5.31 2.10
C HIS A 711 12.61 -4.70 2.78
N LYS A 712 12.30 -5.13 4.01
CA LYS A 712 11.21 -4.56 4.82
C LYS A 712 11.59 -3.20 5.41
N CYS A 713 12.87 -2.95 5.65
CA CYS A 713 13.39 -1.66 6.14
C CYS A 713 13.42 -0.57 5.07
N ILE A 714 13.43 -0.91 3.77
CA ILE A 714 13.41 0.07 2.67
C ILE A 714 12.28 1.09 2.86
N GLY A 715 12.63 2.37 2.73
CA GLY A 715 11.76 3.52 2.94
C GLY A 715 11.68 3.99 4.39
N SER A 716 12.14 3.20 5.37
CA SER A 716 12.22 3.60 6.78
C SER A 716 13.62 4.06 7.17
N THR A 717 13.72 4.71 8.33
CA THR A 717 14.99 5.17 8.90
C THR A 717 15.05 4.77 10.37
N PHE A 718 16.14 4.14 10.79
CA PHE A 718 16.36 3.67 12.15
C PHE A 718 17.58 4.35 12.76
N THR A 719 17.48 4.74 14.04
CA THR A 719 18.55 5.40 14.77
C THR A 719 19.63 4.41 15.19
N ASN A 720 19.28 3.20 15.63
CA ASN A 720 20.26 2.17 15.96
C ASN A 720 19.93 0.87 15.26
N VAL A 721 20.93 0.29 14.60
CA VAL A 721 20.76 -0.93 13.83
C VAL A 721 21.82 -1.94 14.22
N ILE A 722 21.41 -3.19 14.44
CA ILE A 722 22.31 -4.35 14.35
C ILE A 722 22.03 -5.03 13.03
N MET A 723 23.03 -5.12 12.16
CA MET A 723 22.93 -5.81 10.87
C MET A 723 23.81 -7.04 10.88
N ASN A 724 23.22 -8.22 10.70
CA ASN A 724 24.00 -9.44 10.47
C ASN A 724 24.37 -9.51 8.99
N SER A 725 25.65 -9.34 8.67
CA SER A 725 26.11 -9.26 7.28
C SER A 725 26.23 -10.62 6.58
N TYR A 726 26.10 -11.73 7.32
CA TYR A 726 26.15 -13.10 6.80
C TYR A 726 24.79 -13.54 6.23
N GLN A 727 24.77 -14.02 4.98
CA GLN A 727 23.57 -14.47 4.26
C GLN A 727 23.48 -16.00 4.05
N GLY A 728 24.42 -16.76 4.60
CA GLY A 728 24.57 -18.20 4.33
C GLY A 728 25.62 -18.53 3.26
N GLU A 729 26.04 -19.79 3.20
CA GLU A 729 27.17 -20.26 2.37
C GLU A 729 26.89 -20.23 0.86
N ASN A 730 25.64 -20.42 0.45
CA ASN A 730 25.29 -20.70 -0.96
C ASN A 730 25.05 -19.45 -1.84
N ARG A 731 25.06 -18.23 -1.28
CA ARG A 731 24.72 -17.01 -2.05
C ARG A 731 25.94 -16.26 -2.59
N GLY A 732 27.09 -16.45 -1.95
CA GLY A 732 28.30 -15.66 -2.23
C GLY A 732 28.15 -14.19 -1.83
N ILE A 733 29.30 -13.53 -1.67
CA ILE A 733 29.39 -12.12 -1.26
C ILE A 733 29.99 -11.22 -2.36
N ARG A 734 30.55 -11.82 -3.42
CA ARG A 734 31.22 -11.14 -4.54
C ARG A 734 30.28 -10.87 -5.72
N ASN A 735 29.12 -10.25 -5.45
CA ASN A 735 28.13 -9.98 -6.48
C ASN A 735 27.35 -8.68 -6.20
N SER A 736 26.66 -8.17 -7.23
CA SER A 736 25.87 -6.94 -7.13
C SER A 736 24.75 -7.03 -6.11
N GLU A 737 24.08 -8.18 -5.98
CA GLU A 737 22.95 -8.34 -5.07
C GLU A 737 23.38 -8.16 -3.61
N TYR A 738 24.51 -8.74 -3.22
CA TYR A 738 25.10 -8.61 -1.89
C TYR A 738 25.48 -7.15 -1.59
N PHE A 739 26.17 -6.49 -2.53
CA PHE A 739 26.60 -5.09 -2.38
C PHE A 739 25.40 -4.14 -2.26
N ARG A 740 24.37 -4.29 -3.11
CA ARG A 740 23.12 -3.51 -3.05
C ARG A 740 22.38 -3.74 -1.74
N TRP A 741 22.34 -4.98 -1.26
CA TRP A 741 21.73 -5.32 0.02
C TRP A 741 22.43 -4.65 1.20
N LEU A 742 23.76 -4.72 1.24
CA LEU A 742 24.55 -4.08 2.30
C LEU A 742 24.40 -2.56 2.23
N TYR A 743 24.52 -1.98 1.03
CA TYR A 743 24.29 -0.56 0.76
C TYR A 743 22.92 -0.09 1.26
N SER A 744 21.87 -0.86 0.99
CA SER A 744 20.49 -0.52 1.39
C SER A 744 20.33 -0.57 2.91
N GLY A 745 20.92 -1.57 3.58
CA GLY A 745 20.93 -1.65 5.04
C GLY A 745 21.60 -0.42 5.68
N ILE A 746 22.76 -0.02 5.16
CA ILE A 746 23.48 1.17 5.60
C ILE A 746 22.62 2.43 5.40
N THR A 747 22.00 2.59 4.23
CA THR A 747 21.19 3.77 3.87
C THR A 747 19.93 3.91 4.73
N THR A 748 19.40 2.81 5.27
CA THR A 748 18.27 2.85 6.22
C THR A 748 18.66 3.21 7.66
N THR A 749 19.94 3.45 7.94
CA THR A 749 20.46 3.74 9.29
C THR A 749 20.91 5.20 9.42
N SER A 750 20.24 5.99 10.27
CA SER A 750 20.62 7.40 10.52
C SER A 750 21.64 7.58 11.64
N GLY A 751 21.57 6.77 12.70
CA GLY A 751 22.49 6.82 13.83
C GLY A 751 23.52 5.69 13.77
N ILE A 752 23.65 4.85 14.79
CA ILE A 752 24.74 3.88 14.88
C ILE A 752 24.40 2.58 14.13
N LEU A 753 25.26 2.15 13.19
CA LEU A 753 25.21 0.84 12.56
C LEU A 753 26.22 -0.10 13.22
N ARG A 754 25.72 -1.19 13.79
CA ARG A 754 26.51 -2.27 14.35
C ARG A 754 26.48 -3.47 13.41
N ILE A 755 27.64 -3.88 12.92
CA ILE A 755 27.76 -5.03 12.01
C ILE A 755 28.12 -6.27 12.83
N ALA A 756 27.30 -7.32 12.72
CA ALA A 756 27.61 -8.65 13.20
C ALA A 756 28.10 -9.52 12.03
N ASN A 757 29.13 -10.34 12.28
CA ASN A 757 29.75 -11.25 11.31
C ASN A 757 30.16 -10.53 10.01
N PRO A 758 30.99 -9.45 10.05
CA PRO A 758 31.38 -8.71 8.85
C PRO A 758 31.99 -9.63 7.80
N GLN A 759 31.63 -9.41 6.53
CA GLN A 759 32.20 -10.15 5.40
C GLN A 759 33.27 -9.30 4.73
N ILE A 760 34.52 -9.76 4.75
CA ILE A 760 35.64 -9.04 4.15
C ILE A 760 35.95 -9.65 2.78
N ILE A 761 36.17 -8.79 1.79
CA ILE A 761 36.64 -9.18 0.46
C ILE A 761 37.88 -8.36 0.18
N ASN A 762 38.99 -9.01 -0.15
CA ASN A 762 40.14 -8.32 -0.74
C ASN A 762 40.53 -9.00 -2.07
N PRO A 763 41.17 -8.26 -3.00
CA PRO A 763 41.53 -8.79 -4.32
C PRO A 763 42.48 -10.00 -4.27
N LEU A 764 43.22 -10.18 -3.17
CA LEU A 764 44.22 -11.22 -2.99
C LEU A 764 43.65 -12.48 -2.33
N MET A 765 42.41 -12.47 -1.85
CA MET A 765 41.78 -13.63 -1.21
C MET A 765 41.76 -14.85 -2.14
N GLY A 766 42.40 -15.93 -1.71
CA GLY A 766 42.55 -17.17 -2.48
C GLY A 766 43.72 -17.15 -3.47
N THR A 767 44.57 -16.12 -3.43
CA THR A 767 45.83 -16.05 -4.18
C THR A 767 46.93 -16.76 -3.41
N TYR A 768 47.67 -17.64 -4.08
CA TYR A 768 48.87 -18.28 -3.54
C TYR A 768 50.10 -17.46 -3.94
N PHE A 769 50.88 -17.02 -2.96
CA PHE A 769 52.17 -16.37 -3.19
C PHE A 769 53.26 -17.43 -3.15
N GLU A 770 53.99 -17.62 -4.26
CA GLU A 770 55.19 -18.48 -4.30
C GLU A 770 56.44 -17.61 -4.13
N ASP A 771 57.29 -17.95 -3.16
CA ASP A 771 58.56 -17.27 -2.95
C ASP A 771 59.61 -17.80 -3.94
N THR A 772 60.00 -16.97 -4.91
CA THR A 772 60.99 -17.31 -5.94
C THR A 772 62.44 -17.09 -5.49
N THR A 773 62.69 -16.67 -4.24
CA THR A 773 64.06 -16.43 -3.73
C THR A 773 64.75 -17.68 -3.18
N VAL A 774 64.02 -18.79 -3.06
CA VAL A 774 64.61 -20.10 -2.77
C VAL A 774 65.05 -20.73 -4.08
N GLU A 775 66.35 -20.66 -4.38
CA GLU A 775 66.98 -21.43 -5.46
C GLU A 775 66.79 -22.94 -5.22
N ASN A 776 65.67 -23.49 -5.68
CA ASN A 776 65.52 -24.94 -5.82
C ASN A 776 66.22 -25.40 -7.11
N ASN A 777 67.54 -25.54 -7.01
CA ASN A 777 68.25 -26.55 -7.78
C ASN A 777 67.62 -27.92 -7.46
N SER A 778 67.18 -28.63 -8.50
CA SER A 778 66.51 -29.94 -8.49
C SER A 778 65.05 -29.95 -8.01
N LEU A 779 64.11 -29.82 -8.94
CA LEU A 779 63.00 -30.77 -9.18
C LEU A 779 62.17 -30.23 -10.37
N SER A 780 62.11 -31.01 -11.43
CA SER A 780 61.15 -30.83 -12.52
C SER A 780 59.77 -30.45 -11.97
N LYS A 781 59.12 -29.43 -12.53
CA LYS A 781 57.70 -29.09 -12.26
C LYS A 781 56.92 -30.39 -12.01
N PRO A 782 56.35 -30.62 -10.82
CA PRO A 782 55.51 -31.79 -10.64
C PRO A 782 54.36 -31.61 -11.62
N LYS A 783 54.25 -32.52 -12.61
CA LYS A 783 52.99 -32.69 -13.32
C LYS A 783 51.92 -32.77 -12.23
N LYS A 784 50.86 -31.94 -12.30
CA LYS A 784 49.71 -32.08 -11.40
C LYS A 784 49.22 -33.52 -11.50
N THR A 785 49.63 -34.36 -10.55
CA THR A 785 49.26 -35.76 -10.48
C THR A 785 47.85 -35.78 -9.94
N PHE A 786 46.89 -36.08 -10.80
CA PHE A 786 45.54 -36.36 -10.34
C PHE A 786 45.54 -37.70 -9.62
N LEU A 787 44.75 -37.79 -8.55
CA LEU A 787 44.58 -39.05 -7.83
C LEU A 787 43.62 -39.93 -8.64
N SER A 788 44.13 -41.10 -9.05
CA SER A 788 43.39 -42.14 -9.76
C SER A 788 43.59 -43.48 -9.06
N PHE A 789 42.48 -44.12 -8.77
CA PHE A 789 42.34 -45.46 -8.23
C PHE A 789 41.45 -46.27 -9.17
N ASP A 790 42.03 -47.25 -9.86
CA ASP A 790 41.28 -48.18 -10.68
C ASP A 790 40.85 -49.39 -9.82
N ASN A 791 39.57 -49.74 -9.86
CA ASN A 791 38.99 -50.89 -9.14
C ASN A 791 39.28 -50.89 -7.62
N TYR A 792 39.08 -49.75 -6.96
CA TYR A 792 39.37 -49.62 -5.53
C TYR A 792 38.36 -50.39 -4.66
N THR A 793 38.86 -51.32 -3.85
CA THR A 793 38.04 -52.09 -2.91
C THR A 793 37.99 -51.38 -1.55
N ILE A 794 36.78 -51.02 -1.11
CA ILE A 794 36.57 -50.39 0.20
C ILE A 794 36.77 -51.43 1.31
N GLU A 795 37.60 -51.10 2.31
CA GLU A 795 37.74 -51.92 3.53
C GLU A 795 36.45 -51.91 4.35
N ASP A 796 36.10 -53.05 4.96
CA ASP A 796 34.81 -53.23 5.65
C ASP A 796 34.50 -52.13 6.67
N ARG A 797 35.52 -51.56 7.33
CA ARG A 797 35.35 -50.48 8.32
C ARG A 797 34.83 -49.15 7.77
N PHE A 798 34.90 -48.93 6.45
CA PHE A 798 34.43 -47.72 5.78
C PHE A 798 33.16 -47.93 4.95
N LYS A 799 32.73 -49.18 4.76
CA LYS A 799 31.65 -49.57 3.85
C LYS A 799 30.30 -48.91 4.21
N ASP A 800 30.02 -48.77 5.50
CA ASP A 800 28.78 -48.15 5.99
C ASP A 800 28.79 -46.61 5.89
N LYS A 801 29.97 -46.00 5.69
CA LYS A 801 30.16 -44.54 5.74
C LYS A 801 30.41 -43.91 4.37
N VAL A 802 30.87 -44.70 3.39
CA VAL A 802 31.16 -44.26 2.03
C VAL A 802 30.03 -44.72 1.11
N PRO A 803 29.25 -43.81 0.50
CA PRO A 803 28.15 -44.18 -0.38
C PRO A 803 28.60 -45.01 -1.59
N ASP A 804 27.88 -46.09 -1.88
CA ASP A 804 28.11 -46.94 -3.07
C ASP A 804 27.97 -46.17 -4.40
N THR A 805 27.22 -45.07 -4.40
CA THR A 805 26.99 -44.21 -5.57
C THR A 805 28.23 -43.46 -6.04
N LEU A 806 29.27 -43.33 -5.19
CA LEU A 806 30.52 -42.68 -5.54
C LEU A 806 31.35 -43.52 -6.53
N LYS A 807 32.18 -42.84 -7.32
CA LYS A 807 33.07 -43.48 -8.30
C LYS A 807 34.39 -43.89 -7.65
N ASP A 808 35.03 -44.93 -8.19
CA ASP A 808 36.19 -45.58 -7.57
C ASP A 808 37.35 -44.62 -7.26
N ASN A 809 37.63 -43.67 -8.14
CA ASN A 809 38.63 -42.62 -7.91
C ASN A 809 38.32 -41.76 -6.69
N VAL A 810 37.05 -41.42 -6.46
CA VAL A 810 36.61 -40.62 -5.32
C VAL A 810 36.58 -41.50 -4.06
N LYS A 811 36.09 -42.74 -4.16
CA LYS A 811 36.08 -43.73 -3.07
C LYS A 811 37.49 -44.01 -2.54
N GLY A 812 38.43 -44.31 -3.43
CA GLY A 812 39.83 -44.56 -3.09
C GLY A 812 40.47 -43.34 -2.44
N SER A 813 40.22 -42.14 -2.98
CA SER A 813 40.73 -40.90 -2.38
C SER A 813 40.21 -40.68 -0.97
N ILE A 814 38.92 -40.92 -0.72
CA ILE A 814 38.31 -40.80 0.61
C ILE A 814 38.91 -41.82 1.57
N CYS A 815 38.98 -43.09 1.19
CA CYS A 815 39.43 -44.16 2.07
C CYS A 815 40.92 -44.05 2.41
N GLU A 816 41.79 -43.76 1.44
CA GLU A 816 43.22 -43.57 1.71
C GLU A 816 43.48 -42.33 2.56
N LEU A 817 42.73 -41.25 2.32
CA LEU A 817 42.79 -40.07 3.19
C LEU A 817 42.32 -40.40 4.60
N ALA A 818 41.22 -41.14 4.76
CA ALA A 818 40.73 -41.54 6.07
C ALA A 818 41.75 -42.37 6.86
N LYS A 819 42.49 -43.28 6.21
CA LYS A 819 43.58 -44.06 6.85
C LYS A 819 44.67 -43.15 7.43
N LEU A 820 45.11 -42.15 6.66
CA LEU A 820 46.14 -41.21 7.11
C LEU A 820 45.66 -40.35 8.28
N PHE A 821 44.38 -40.01 8.30
CA PHE A 821 43.76 -39.18 9.32
C PHE A 821 43.47 -39.97 10.61
N GLU A 822 43.13 -41.26 10.49
CA GLU A 822 42.97 -42.18 11.63
C GLU A 822 44.26 -42.28 12.46
N LEU A 823 45.44 -42.28 11.83
CA LEU A 823 46.74 -42.27 12.53
C LEU A 823 46.93 -41.05 13.44
N ASN A 824 46.24 -39.95 13.14
CA ASN A 824 46.28 -38.70 13.88
C ASN A 824 45.05 -38.51 14.79
N GLY A 825 44.25 -39.56 14.99
CA GLY A 825 43.09 -39.55 15.90
C GLY A 825 41.79 -39.01 15.30
N TYR A 826 41.74 -38.76 13.99
CA TYR A 826 40.53 -38.33 13.29
C TYR A 826 39.76 -39.53 12.73
N LEU A 827 38.51 -39.69 13.15
CA LEU A 827 37.65 -40.76 12.68
C LEU A 827 36.69 -40.25 11.61
N LEU A 828 36.60 -40.97 10.49
CA LEU A 828 35.64 -40.67 9.44
C LEU A 828 34.21 -40.79 10.01
N GLU A 829 33.42 -39.72 9.94
CA GLU A 829 32.06 -39.66 10.46
C GLU A 829 31.03 -39.83 9.34
N SER A 830 31.13 -39.04 8.28
CA SER A 830 30.20 -39.08 7.13
C SER A 830 30.83 -38.55 5.84
N VAL A 831 30.27 -38.99 4.72
CA VAL A 831 30.64 -38.53 3.37
C VAL A 831 29.38 -38.03 2.66
N ASN A 832 29.39 -36.76 2.24
CA ASN A 832 28.28 -36.10 1.58
C ASN A 832 28.65 -35.71 0.15
N GLN A 833 27.91 -36.24 -0.83
CA GLN A 833 28.10 -35.89 -2.24
C GLN A 833 27.37 -34.56 -2.54
N ASN A 834 28.12 -33.49 -2.71
CA ASN A 834 27.59 -32.13 -2.94
C ASN A 834 27.68 -31.78 -4.44
N GLY A 835 26.90 -32.50 -5.24
CA GLY A 835 26.87 -32.37 -6.70
C GLY A 835 27.79 -33.38 -7.40
N GLU A 836 27.99 -33.18 -8.71
CA GLU A 836 28.75 -34.14 -9.53
C GLU A 836 30.27 -34.04 -9.30
N TYR A 837 30.76 -32.82 -9.03
CA TYR A 837 32.21 -32.52 -8.99
C TYR A 837 32.79 -32.37 -7.58
N LEU A 838 31.96 -32.34 -6.53
CA LEU A 838 32.38 -32.04 -5.17
C LEU A 838 31.83 -33.08 -4.18
N THR A 839 32.70 -33.59 -3.31
CA THR A 839 32.34 -34.46 -2.19
C THR A 839 32.95 -33.92 -0.91
N LYS A 840 32.14 -33.77 0.14
CA LYS A 840 32.58 -33.29 1.46
C LYS A 840 32.67 -34.45 2.43
N ILE A 841 33.75 -34.49 3.20
CA ILE A 841 34.05 -35.53 4.16
C ILE A 841 34.14 -34.90 5.54
N ASN A 842 33.43 -35.48 6.51
CA ASN A 842 33.44 -35.03 7.89
C ASN A 842 34.21 -36.03 8.75
N PHE A 843 35.15 -35.53 9.54
CA PHE A 843 35.90 -36.26 10.55
C PHE A 843 35.60 -35.71 11.95
N SER A 844 35.60 -36.60 12.95
CA SER A 844 35.45 -36.26 14.37
C SER A 844 36.65 -36.74 15.20
N ILE A 845 36.95 -36.02 16.28
CA ILE A 845 38.00 -36.39 17.24
C ILE A 845 37.32 -36.86 18.55
N PRO A 846 37.37 -38.15 18.91
CA PRO A 846 36.62 -38.68 20.05
C PRO A 846 37.09 -38.20 21.44
N SER A 847 38.25 -37.55 21.57
CA SER A 847 38.81 -37.13 22.87
C SER A 847 38.44 -35.71 23.33
N THR A 848 37.68 -34.94 22.55
CA THR A 848 37.25 -33.57 22.92
C THR A 848 35.89 -33.22 22.30
N ASP A 849 34.93 -32.77 23.12
CA ASP A 849 33.58 -32.40 22.67
C ASP A 849 33.60 -31.43 21.48
N ASN A 850 32.99 -31.85 20.36
CA ASN A 850 32.62 -31.07 19.17
C ASN A 850 33.74 -30.41 18.37
N LYS A 851 34.89 -31.06 18.17
CA LYS A 851 35.84 -30.64 17.11
C LYS A 851 35.58 -31.44 15.83
N HIS A 852 35.17 -30.75 14.76
CA HIS A 852 34.97 -31.36 13.45
C HIS A 852 36.02 -30.85 12.44
N LEU A 853 36.43 -31.76 11.55
CA LEU A 853 37.28 -31.45 10.40
C LEU A 853 36.52 -31.79 9.12
N ILE A 854 36.35 -30.79 8.26
CA ILE A 854 35.62 -30.92 6.99
C ILE A 854 36.61 -30.79 5.85
N ILE A 855 36.65 -31.80 4.98
CA ILE A 855 37.52 -31.85 3.81
C ILE A 855 36.68 -31.88 2.54
N ALA A 856 37.03 -31.03 1.58
CA ALA A 856 36.41 -30.97 0.26
C ALA A 856 37.30 -31.66 -0.79
N ILE A 857 36.75 -32.68 -1.45
CA ILE A 857 37.36 -33.39 -2.58
C ILE A 857 36.68 -32.96 -3.88
N ASN A 858 37.45 -32.42 -4.82
CA ASN A 858 36.97 -32.02 -6.14
C ASN A 858 37.47 -32.96 -7.23
N ASN A 859 36.54 -33.49 -8.02
CA ASN A 859 36.83 -34.38 -9.13
C ASN A 859 36.58 -33.70 -10.49
N LYS A 860 37.09 -34.31 -11.57
CA LYS A 860 37.00 -33.77 -12.94
C LYS A 860 35.77 -34.25 -13.74
N GLY A 861 34.85 -34.98 -13.10
CA GLY A 861 33.64 -35.51 -13.72
C GLY A 861 33.90 -36.60 -14.76
N ILE A 862 32.87 -36.92 -15.54
CA ILE A 862 32.84 -38.12 -16.40
C ILE A 862 33.94 -38.18 -17.47
N LYS A 863 34.34 -37.02 -18.05
CA LYS A 863 35.33 -36.97 -19.14
C LYS A 863 36.72 -37.42 -18.70
N ASP A 864 37.01 -37.26 -17.41
CA ASP A 864 38.30 -37.58 -16.80
C ASP A 864 38.14 -38.66 -15.72
N ASN A 865 37.17 -39.56 -15.91
CA ASN A 865 36.85 -40.69 -15.02
C ASN A 865 36.69 -40.29 -13.54
N TRP A 866 36.22 -39.08 -13.21
CA TRP A 866 36.14 -38.56 -11.84
C TRP A 866 37.48 -38.62 -11.08
N THR A 867 38.60 -38.51 -11.77
CA THR A 867 39.91 -38.33 -11.14
C THR A 867 39.89 -37.12 -10.20
N VAL A 868 40.50 -37.28 -9.03
CA VAL A 868 40.49 -36.25 -8.00
C VAL A 868 41.59 -35.23 -8.29
N SER A 869 41.17 -33.98 -8.43
CA SER A 869 42.00 -32.87 -8.88
C SER A 869 42.44 -31.94 -7.77
N SER A 870 41.71 -31.93 -6.65
CA SER A 870 42.12 -31.21 -5.44
C SER A 870 41.41 -31.77 -4.22
N ILE A 871 42.15 -31.82 -3.11
CA ILE A 871 41.66 -32.09 -1.77
C ILE A 871 42.04 -30.86 -0.96
N ARG A 872 41.08 -30.26 -0.24
CA ARG A 872 41.34 -29.07 0.59
C ARG A 872 40.57 -29.15 1.90
N ILE A 873 41.18 -28.62 2.95
CA ILE A 873 40.49 -28.40 4.23
C ILE A 873 39.50 -27.26 4.02
N GLU A 874 38.24 -27.50 4.36
CA GLU A 874 37.18 -26.48 4.28
C GLU A 874 36.91 -25.87 5.67
N LYS A 875 37.07 -26.66 6.73
CA LYS A 875 36.92 -26.22 8.12
C LYS A 875 37.73 -27.12 9.04
N SER A 876 38.55 -26.54 9.93
CA SER A 876 39.28 -27.25 10.99
C SER A 876 39.01 -26.56 12.32
N GLU A 877 38.66 -27.33 13.36
CA GLU A 877 38.40 -26.82 14.72
C GLU A 877 39.45 -27.29 15.74
N GLY A 878 40.66 -27.68 15.30
CA GLY A 878 41.74 -28.22 16.14
C GLY A 878 43.08 -27.46 16.07
N GLU A 879 43.96 -27.64 17.07
CA GLU A 879 45.26 -26.95 17.21
C GLU A 879 46.38 -27.52 16.31
N ASN A 880 46.07 -28.40 15.34
CA ASN A 880 47.05 -29.17 14.55
C ASN A 880 46.98 -28.92 13.03
N GLU A 881 46.62 -27.72 12.56
CA GLU A 881 46.53 -27.42 11.11
C GLU A 881 47.85 -27.66 10.35
N SER A 882 49.01 -27.56 11.00
CA SER A 882 50.33 -27.82 10.40
C SER A 882 50.63 -29.30 10.15
N ASN A 883 49.97 -30.23 10.84
CA ASN A 883 50.12 -31.67 10.62
C ASN A 883 49.06 -32.22 9.64
N ILE A 884 48.00 -31.46 9.37
CA ILE A 884 46.91 -31.83 8.46
C ILE A 884 47.23 -31.42 7.02
N ASN A 885 47.86 -30.24 6.84
CA ASN A 885 48.43 -29.81 5.56
C ASN A 885 49.67 -30.62 5.20
#